data_AF-A0A1Q2MEM8-F1
#
_entry.id   AF-A0A1Q2MEM8-F1
#
_cell.length_a   1.000
_cell.length_b   1.000
_cell.length_c   1.000
_cell.angle_alpha   90.00
_cell.angle_beta   90.00
_cell.angle_gamma   90.00
#
_symmetry.space_group_name_H-M   'P 1'
#
loop_
_entity.id
_entity.type
_entity.pdbx_description
1 polymer ?
#
loop_
_entity_poly.entity_id
_entity_poly.type
_entity_poly.pdbx_seq_one_letter_code
_entity_poly.pdbx_strand_id
1 'polypeptide(L)'
;MRLLIFLLKVVFCFAALSENKVWWGYEDDNWDAAGNWAAEGSPTLADQVFIDHRPAGTYTYPVLTDLNADAKCAVLKLSQYGSGGRLDITGGKLSVGNLAYIGIGASFACELNISCGELIVANNMFVPYGGETTVTMTGGNVSIGGSLSMMNQTIADGFINLLGGTIEAAALSWPAGIARFGHINIEEGALKINSAADYTAQLQALIDSGDITAYGSGTTRYDWISHPRAAFEIEYKGTSTILTAAIEDVNKAWNPSPADGGSVDTTGENVILTWSPGENTLLADGHDIYLGASFDDVNQAGRAEPEFKSNQTDTGYIPCPQLKANTTYYWRVDQITSSGIVKGNVWSFTTNSLIEDGLYTSAFGYDLNSNIVSTSVFSWYSSSGGQVSGPWLPLEGRENWTGDVLWWKSQIKQMMAANIDVLYVHLIMEHSWHDQNRINLFQALNELRKEGYDVPKVAPFLDPLITWDGAARPYPNLATTAGKDEFAAQYIRFFNQYYSVNEDAYADDYIARIDGRVVLDTWHVHLSTVNTASLTRQDLAQRLSAEFAAEHAIFSSGIYMVGTDGCALSFEDEQVVQFQQHAYFDTTDYNGIRTVQVKGGYWDQNIREPGYWLARSGGTHYKNAWNLVNADSAISRVYIESWNEYDEGSGIYAADCVNSPDLFDGRYYTPGSENDIWSESNDPYEYIKTTAAGAGIFNDTDNYNARILWHNIPDKIRAGEMLTANIIVQNSGDFSWTAANNYKLGQKITEPSEVLFGSNRYLIDDNSDEIGVYAEIFRGRPVIFELQIAAPQQSGVYTAHWQMLREGVLWFGEQLSIDIEVLAKSDLNYDGVVNGGDFKIIADSWLSRQCCPDDISNFDINEDDKINLLDFSVLAQDWLN
;
A
#
# COMPACT_ATOMS: atom_id res chain seq x y z
N MET A 1 -57.84 -93.52 -49.35
CA MET A 1 -56.57 -94.28 -49.30
C MET A 1 -55.50 -93.30 -48.80
N ARG A 2 -55.33 -93.16 -47.48
CA ARG A 2 -54.25 -93.68 -46.63
C ARG A 2 -52.82 -93.20 -46.98
N LEU A 3 -52.16 -92.63 -45.94
CA LEU A 3 -50.73 -92.71 -45.57
C LEU A 3 -49.70 -91.93 -46.43
N LEU A 4 -48.58 -91.37 -45.92
CA LEU A 4 -47.99 -91.16 -44.58
C LEU A 4 -46.72 -90.26 -44.77
N ILE A 5 -46.53 -89.26 -43.88
CA ILE A 5 -45.31 -88.75 -43.20
C ILE A 5 -43.90 -88.94 -43.85
N PHE A 6 -43.08 -87.87 -43.94
CA PHE A 6 -41.81 -87.70 -43.19
C PHE A 6 -41.24 -86.26 -43.17
N LEU A 7 -40.68 -85.92 -42.01
CA LEU A 7 -40.10 -84.65 -41.53
C LEU A 7 -38.72 -84.30 -42.14
N LEU A 8 -38.44 -83.01 -42.35
CA LEU A 8 -37.08 -82.44 -42.28
C LEU A 8 -37.11 -80.99 -41.74
N LYS A 9 -36.35 -80.74 -40.67
CA LYS A 9 -36.11 -79.46 -39.99
C LYS A 9 -35.12 -78.59 -40.80
N VAL A 10 -35.28 -77.26 -40.77
CA VAL A 10 -34.22 -76.22 -40.60
C VAL A 10 -34.78 -74.80 -40.87
N VAL A 11 -34.31 -73.83 -40.07
CA VAL A 11 -34.47 -72.35 -40.07
C VAL A 11 -35.77 -71.73 -39.51
N PHE A 12 -35.67 -71.18 -38.29
CA PHE A 12 -35.61 -69.73 -37.97
C PHE A 12 -35.81 -69.61 -36.46
N CYS A 13 -34.71 -69.46 -35.71
CA CYS A 13 -34.81 -68.98 -34.33
C CYS A 13 -35.06 -67.48 -34.44
N PHE A 14 -36.31 -67.06 -34.31
CA PHE A 14 -36.61 -65.67 -33.99
C PHE A 14 -36.00 -65.42 -32.60
N ALA A 15 -34.93 -64.63 -32.53
CA ALA A 15 -34.75 -63.82 -31.34
C ALA A 15 -36.03 -63.00 -31.23
N ALA A 16 -36.83 -63.25 -30.18
CA ALA A 16 -37.85 -62.30 -29.82
C ALA A 16 -37.12 -60.96 -29.65
N LEU A 17 -37.45 -59.98 -30.49
CA LEU A 17 -37.16 -58.60 -30.15
C LEU A 17 -37.92 -58.38 -28.85
N SER A 18 -37.22 -58.34 -27.71
CA SER A 18 -37.84 -57.88 -26.48
C SER A 18 -38.25 -56.44 -26.74
N GLU A 19 -39.54 -56.16 -26.85
CA GLU A 19 -40.03 -54.79 -26.87
C GLU A 19 -39.49 -54.10 -25.61
N ASN A 20 -38.94 -52.88 -25.77
CA ASN A 20 -38.43 -52.09 -24.65
C ASN A 20 -39.54 -51.98 -23.59
N LYS A 21 -39.26 -52.46 -22.37
CA LYS A 21 -40.25 -52.47 -21.30
C LYS A 21 -40.24 -51.10 -20.62
N VAL A 22 -41.41 -50.59 -20.30
CA VAL A 22 -41.55 -49.40 -19.45
C VAL A 22 -41.89 -49.87 -18.04
N TRP A 23 -41.03 -49.52 -17.09
CA TRP A 23 -41.15 -49.88 -15.68
C TRP A 23 -41.84 -48.74 -14.95
N TRP A 24 -43.11 -48.95 -14.63
CA TRP A 24 -43.94 -47.91 -14.04
C TRP A 24 -43.96 -47.92 -12.52
N GLY A 25 -43.45 -48.99 -11.90
CA GLY A 25 -43.48 -49.14 -10.46
C GLY A 25 -44.81 -49.63 -9.89
N TYR A 26 -45.71 -50.19 -10.70
CA TYR A 26 -46.93 -50.87 -10.26
C TYR A 26 -47.16 -52.12 -11.16
N GLU A 27 -47.95 -53.09 -10.69
CA GLU A 27 -48.13 -54.44 -11.31
C GLU A 27 -46.89 -55.35 -11.22
N ASP A 28 -46.48 -56.06 -12.28
CA ASP A 28 -45.38 -57.05 -12.26
C ASP A 28 -43.98 -56.44 -12.00
N ASP A 29 -43.90 -55.11 -11.86
CA ASP A 29 -42.71 -54.27 -11.70
C ASP A 29 -42.82 -53.37 -10.44
N ASN A 30 -43.46 -53.87 -9.38
CA ASN A 30 -43.84 -53.13 -8.18
C ASN A 30 -42.67 -52.93 -7.17
N TRP A 31 -42.44 -51.68 -6.75
CA TRP A 31 -41.43 -51.28 -5.76
C TRP A 31 -41.78 -51.59 -4.27
N ASP A 32 -42.87 -52.30 -3.97
CA ASP A 32 -43.38 -52.52 -2.60
C ASP A 32 -42.60 -53.56 -1.77
N ALA A 33 -41.63 -54.27 -2.34
CA ALA A 33 -40.78 -55.24 -1.62
C ALA A 33 -39.38 -54.68 -1.34
N ALA A 34 -38.80 -55.05 -0.19
CA ALA A 34 -37.40 -54.77 0.11
C ALA A 34 -36.51 -55.66 -0.78
N GLY A 35 -35.84 -55.07 -1.78
CA GLY A 35 -34.95 -55.77 -2.71
C GLY A 35 -35.23 -55.54 -4.20
N ASN A 36 -35.60 -54.33 -4.58
CA ASN A 36 -35.90 -53.98 -5.97
C ASN A 36 -34.62 -53.86 -6.81
N TRP A 37 -34.69 -54.18 -8.11
CA TRP A 37 -33.53 -54.36 -9.01
C TRP A 37 -32.68 -55.63 -8.76
N ALA A 38 -33.31 -56.72 -8.29
CA ALA A 38 -32.70 -58.03 -8.14
C ALA A 38 -33.11 -59.02 -9.25
N ALA A 39 -32.33 -60.10 -9.41
CA ALA A 39 -32.14 -60.89 -10.63
C ALA A 39 -33.36 -61.63 -11.26
N GLU A 40 -34.57 -61.55 -10.71
CA GLU A 40 -35.75 -62.24 -11.29
C GLU A 40 -36.66 -61.35 -12.14
N GLY A 41 -36.30 -60.07 -12.33
CA GLY A 41 -36.98 -59.13 -13.21
C GLY A 41 -36.47 -57.71 -12.98
N SER A 42 -35.28 -57.39 -13.50
CA SER A 42 -34.68 -56.05 -13.38
C SER A 42 -34.71 -55.31 -14.71
N PRO A 43 -34.83 -53.96 -14.69
CA PRO A 43 -34.70 -53.17 -15.91
C PRO A 43 -33.36 -53.43 -16.61
N THR A 44 -33.38 -53.33 -17.94
CA THR A 44 -32.20 -53.40 -18.79
C THR A 44 -31.84 -52.01 -19.32
N LEU A 45 -30.67 -51.87 -19.96
CA LEU A 45 -30.28 -50.62 -20.64
C LEU A 45 -31.16 -50.24 -21.85
N ALA A 46 -32.15 -51.07 -22.20
CA ALA A 46 -33.17 -50.75 -23.19
C ALA A 46 -34.47 -50.21 -22.58
N ASP A 47 -34.64 -50.31 -21.26
CA ASP A 47 -35.90 -50.08 -20.57
C ASP A 47 -35.99 -48.69 -19.92
N GLN A 48 -37.17 -48.07 -19.94
CA GLN A 48 -37.40 -46.79 -19.27
C GLN A 48 -37.98 -47.00 -17.87
N VAL A 49 -37.44 -46.31 -16.87
CA VAL A 49 -37.88 -46.43 -15.47
C VAL A 49 -38.53 -45.13 -15.00
N PHE A 50 -39.76 -45.27 -14.50
CA PHE A 50 -40.57 -44.20 -13.92
C PHE A 50 -40.79 -44.51 -12.44
N ILE A 51 -40.30 -43.64 -11.57
CA ILE A 51 -40.43 -43.76 -10.12
C ILE A 51 -41.44 -42.70 -9.66
N ASP A 52 -42.74 -42.97 -9.89
CA ASP A 52 -43.90 -42.17 -9.39
C ASP A 52 -45.30 -42.51 -9.99
N HIS A 53 -45.53 -43.62 -10.72
CA HIS A 53 -46.86 -43.83 -11.34
C HIS A 53 -47.84 -44.57 -10.40
N ARG A 54 -48.48 -43.90 -9.42
CA ARG A 54 -49.56 -44.54 -8.60
C ARG A 54 -50.70 -43.59 -8.16
N PRO A 55 -51.95 -44.08 -8.03
CA PRO A 55 -53.05 -43.36 -7.36
C PRO A 55 -52.81 -43.24 -5.84
N ALA A 56 -53.34 -42.18 -5.20
CA ALA A 56 -53.11 -41.80 -3.80
C ALA A 56 -53.12 -42.97 -2.78
N GLY A 57 -52.00 -43.18 -2.05
CA GLY A 57 -51.84 -44.19 -0.99
C GLY A 57 -50.46 -44.12 -0.29
N THR A 58 -50.21 -44.97 0.72
CA THR A 58 -48.91 -45.09 1.42
C THR A 58 -47.90 -45.80 0.51
N TYR A 59 -46.90 -45.08 0.00
CA TYR A 59 -45.93 -45.62 -0.95
C TYR A 59 -44.63 -46.08 -0.27
N THR A 60 -44.06 -47.18 -0.78
CA THR A 60 -42.67 -47.57 -0.52
C THR A 60 -41.83 -47.19 -1.73
N TYR A 61 -40.74 -46.45 -1.53
CA TYR A 61 -39.85 -46.00 -2.61
C TYR A 61 -38.68 -46.98 -2.81
N PRO A 62 -38.11 -47.06 -4.02
CA PRO A 62 -36.94 -47.89 -4.25
C PRO A 62 -35.74 -47.42 -3.43
N VAL A 63 -35.08 -48.39 -2.79
CA VAL A 63 -33.80 -48.21 -2.10
C VAL A 63 -32.78 -49.11 -2.79
N LEU A 64 -31.71 -48.51 -3.32
CA LEU A 64 -30.55 -49.22 -3.86
C LEU A 64 -29.55 -49.46 -2.73
N THR A 65 -29.13 -50.71 -2.61
CA THR A 65 -28.17 -51.17 -1.60
C THR A 65 -27.01 -51.91 -2.26
N ASP A 66 -26.00 -52.33 -1.52
CA ASP A 66 -24.86 -53.10 -2.07
C ASP A 66 -25.26 -54.43 -2.73
N LEU A 67 -26.47 -54.93 -2.48
CA LEU A 67 -27.02 -56.09 -3.17
C LEU A 67 -27.35 -55.80 -4.65
N ASN A 68 -27.43 -54.52 -5.04
CA ASN A 68 -27.77 -54.05 -6.37
C ASN A 68 -26.52 -53.63 -7.16
N ALA A 69 -25.62 -54.58 -7.43
CA ALA A 69 -24.34 -54.29 -8.09
C ALA A 69 -24.41 -53.96 -9.59
N ASP A 70 -25.53 -54.28 -10.28
CA ASP A 70 -25.71 -54.07 -11.73
C ASP A 70 -27.12 -53.54 -12.07
N ALA A 71 -27.68 -52.66 -11.24
CA ALA A 71 -28.94 -52.00 -11.54
C ALA A 71 -28.75 -51.09 -12.77
N LYS A 72 -29.63 -51.19 -13.79
CA LYS A 72 -29.47 -50.46 -15.06
C LYS A 72 -30.75 -50.12 -15.80
N CYS A 73 -30.88 -48.90 -16.32
CA CYS A 73 -32.02 -48.51 -17.15
C CYS A 73 -31.57 -47.67 -18.34
N ALA A 74 -32.36 -47.59 -19.41
CA ALA A 74 -32.10 -46.68 -20.52
C ALA A 74 -32.30 -45.22 -20.09
N VAL A 75 -33.40 -44.93 -19.40
CA VAL A 75 -33.78 -43.58 -18.96
C VAL A 75 -34.34 -43.68 -17.56
N LEU A 76 -33.81 -42.85 -16.66
CA LEU A 76 -34.33 -42.70 -15.31
C LEU A 76 -35.24 -41.47 -15.24
N LYS A 77 -36.44 -41.64 -14.72
CA LYS A 77 -37.42 -40.56 -14.56
C LYS A 77 -38.02 -40.60 -13.16
N LEU A 78 -37.77 -39.56 -12.39
CA LEU A 78 -38.36 -39.39 -11.07
C LEU A 78 -39.46 -38.31 -11.14
N SER A 79 -40.64 -38.63 -10.61
CA SER A 79 -41.77 -37.70 -10.50
C SER A 79 -42.23 -37.09 -11.85
N GLN A 80 -42.66 -37.89 -12.85
CA GLN A 80 -43.29 -37.41 -14.10
C GLN A 80 -44.82 -37.14 -14.02
N TYR A 81 -45.59 -37.96 -13.32
CA TYR A 81 -47.06 -37.96 -13.29
C TYR A 81 -47.65 -37.42 -11.98
N GLY A 82 -46.83 -36.86 -11.11
CA GLY A 82 -47.28 -35.95 -10.05
C GLY A 82 -47.95 -36.65 -8.87
N SER A 83 -47.29 -37.63 -8.26
CA SER A 83 -47.64 -38.14 -6.92
C SER A 83 -46.49 -38.03 -5.90
N GLY A 84 -45.39 -37.35 -6.25
CA GLY A 84 -44.13 -37.35 -5.50
C GLY A 84 -43.30 -38.59 -5.81
N GLY A 85 -41.99 -38.41 -6.04
CA GLY A 85 -41.05 -39.48 -6.40
C GLY A 85 -39.79 -39.41 -5.54
N ARG A 86 -39.36 -40.56 -5.00
CA ARG A 86 -38.14 -40.65 -4.21
C ARG A 86 -37.29 -41.86 -4.60
N LEU A 87 -35.97 -41.68 -4.61
CA LEU A 87 -34.99 -42.76 -4.76
C LEU A 87 -33.89 -42.58 -3.71
N ASP A 88 -33.66 -43.63 -2.93
CA ASP A 88 -32.55 -43.65 -1.97
C ASP A 88 -31.45 -44.59 -2.48
N ILE A 89 -30.21 -44.12 -2.55
CA ILE A 89 -29.02 -44.91 -2.89
C ILE A 89 -28.14 -44.96 -1.63
N THR A 90 -28.19 -46.10 -0.94
CA THR A 90 -27.44 -46.33 0.29
C THR A 90 -26.27 -47.29 0.06
N GLY A 91 -26.06 -47.75 -1.18
CA GLY A 91 -25.00 -48.67 -1.61
C GLY A 91 -25.26 -49.18 -3.03
N GLY A 92 -24.34 -49.99 -3.57
CA GLY A 92 -24.47 -50.59 -4.91
C GLY A 92 -24.28 -49.60 -6.07
N LYS A 93 -24.76 -49.96 -7.28
CA LYS A 93 -24.54 -49.21 -8.52
C LYS A 93 -25.78 -49.18 -9.42
N LEU A 94 -26.20 -47.98 -9.81
CA LEU A 94 -27.22 -47.73 -10.83
C LEU A 94 -26.63 -47.09 -12.09
N SER A 95 -26.74 -47.76 -13.23
CA SER A 95 -26.29 -47.28 -14.54
C SER A 95 -27.47 -46.85 -15.42
N VAL A 96 -27.57 -45.56 -15.73
CA VAL A 96 -28.55 -44.97 -16.64
C VAL A 96 -27.90 -44.79 -18.02
N GLY A 97 -28.31 -45.59 -19.00
CA GLY A 97 -27.72 -45.67 -20.33
C GLY A 97 -27.91 -44.44 -21.22
N ASN A 98 -28.76 -43.50 -20.83
CA ASN A 98 -28.99 -42.27 -21.59
C ASN A 98 -29.23 -41.06 -20.67
N LEU A 99 -30.47 -40.76 -20.29
CA LEU A 99 -30.85 -39.52 -19.60
C LEU A 99 -31.44 -39.81 -18.22
N ALA A 100 -31.08 -38.99 -17.24
CA ALA A 100 -31.71 -38.96 -15.93
C ALA A 100 -32.49 -37.66 -15.75
N TYR A 101 -33.79 -37.77 -15.51
CA TYR A 101 -34.68 -36.66 -15.27
C TYR A 101 -35.17 -36.69 -13.83
N ILE A 102 -34.69 -35.76 -13.01
CA ILE A 102 -35.06 -35.67 -11.60
C ILE A 102 -36.10 -34.56 -11.46
N GLY A 103 -37.27 -34.91 -10.91
CA GLY A 103 -38.43 -34.02 -10.78
C GLY A 103 -38.93 -33.49 -12.12
N ILE A 104 -39.77 -34.25 -12.83
CA ILE A 104 -40.32 -33.86 -14.13
C ILE A 104 -41.65 -33.07 -14.02
N GLY A 105 -42.54 -33.46 -13.11
CA GLY A 105 -43.91 -32.98 -13.00
C GLY A 105 -44.06 -31.87 -11.95
N ALA A 106 -44.68 -30.76 -12.33
CA ALA A 106 -44.71 -29.51 -11.57
C ALA A 106 -45.53 -29.51 -10.26
N SER A 107 -46.26 -30.58 -9.94
CA SER A 107 -47.25 -30.55 -8.86
C SER A 107 -46.76 -31.07 -7.50
N PHE A 108 -45.59 -31.74 -7.43
CA PHE A 108 -45.11 -32.39 -6.20
C PHE A 108 -43.57 -32.44 -6.12
N ALA A 109 -43.05 -32.44 -4.88
CA ALA A 109 -41.61 -32.52 -4.60
C ALA A 109 -41.01 -33.90 -4.92
N CYS A 110 -39.76 -33.90 -5.37
CA CYS A 110 -38.96 -35.06 -5.71
C CYS A 110 -37.71 -35.12 -4.81
N GLU A 111 -37.37 -36.31 -4.31
CA GLU A 111 -36.18 -36.52 -3.47
C GLU A 111 -35.24 -37.56 -4.09
N LEU A 112 -33.96 -37.20 -4.25
CA LEU A 112 -32.90 -38.16 -4.55
C LEU A 112 -31.88 -38.12 -3.41
N ASN A 113 -31.84 -39.16 -2.59
CA ASN A 113 -30.91 -39.21 -1.46
C ASN A 113 -29.81 -40.22 -1.74
N ILE A 114 -28.55 -39.81 -1.58
CA ILE A 114 -27.38 -40.65 -1.81
C ILE A 114 -26.49 -40.57 -0.57
N SER A 115 -26.39 -41.68 0.16
CA SER A 115 -25.52 -41.77 1.33
C SER A 115 -24.28 -42.64 1.07
N CYS A 116 -24.32 -43.49 0.03
CA CYS A 116 -23.22 -44.31 -0.45
C CYS A 116 -23.54 -44.84 -1.87
N GLY A 117 -22.64 -45.60 -2.50
CA GLY A 117 -22.86 -46.21 -3.83
C GLY A 117 -22.62 -45.28 -5.02
N GLU A 118 -22.96 -45.76 -6.23
CA GLU A 118 -22.70 -45.08 -7.50
C GLU A 118 -23.98 -44.89 -8.34
N LEU A 119 -24.23 -43.66 -8.80
CA LEU A 119 -25.19 -43.36 -9.86
C LEU A 119 -24.44 -42.88 -11.10
N ILE A 120 -24.49 -43.66 -12.18
CA ILE A 120 -23.81 -43.34 -13.43
C ILE A 120 -24.85 -43.00 -14.50
N VAL A 121 -24.79 -41.80 -15.07
CA VAL A 121 -25.66 -41.33 -16.14
C VAL A 121 -24.81 -41.12 -17.40
N ALA A 122 -25.11 -41.85 -18.47
CA ALA A 122 -24.26 -41.84 -19.66
C ALA A 122 -24.23 -40.48 -20.39
N ASN A 123 -25.36 -39.78 -20.46
CA ASN A 123 -25.47 -38.46 -21.08
C ASN A 123 -25.84 -37.41 -20.03
N ASN A 124 -27.00 -36.75 -20.14
CA ASN A 124 -27.35 -35.62 -19.28
C ASN A 124 -28.21 -36.03 -18.08
N MET A 125 -27.99 -35.34 -16.97
CA MET A 125 -28.84 -35.37 -15.78
C MET A 125 -29.47 -33.99 -15.56
N PHE A 126 -30.78 -33.96 -15.31
CA PHE A 126 -31.54 -32.72 -15.16
C PHE A 126 -32.07 -32.58 -13.72
N VAL A 127 -31.76 -31.46 -13.07
CA VAL A 127 -32.11 -31.18 -11.67
C VAL A 127 -32.54 -29.71 -11.49
N PRO A 128 -33.82 -29.40 -11.26
CA PRO A 128 -34.96 -30.23 -11.63
C PRO A 128 -35.12 -30.24 -13.16
N TYR A 129 -35.89 -31.19 -13.69
CA TYR A 129 -36.39 -31.07 -15.05
C TYR A 129 -37.61 -30.13 -15.13
N GLY A 130 -38.56 -30.21 -14.21
CA GLY A 130 -39.77 -29.38 -14.18
C GLY A 130 -40.64 -29.43 -12.90
N GLY A 131 -40.32 -30.27 -11.91
CA GLY A 131 -40.96 -30.35 -10.59
C GLY A 131 -39.97 -30.04 -9.45
N GLU A 132 -40.46 -29.58 -8.30
CA GLU A 132 -39.59 -29.22 -7.16
C GLU A 132 -38.71 -30.40 -6.77
N THR A 133 -37.41 -30.20 -6.63
CA THR A 133 -36.46 -31.31 -6.44
C THR A 133 -35.41 -31.01 -5.39
N THR A 134 -35.16 -31.98 -4.52
CA THR A 134 -34.00 -31.96 -3.61
C THR A 134 -33.15 -33.20 -3.86
N VAL A 135 -31.87 -32.98 -4.16
CA VAL A 135 -30.82 -33.99 -4.19
C VAL A 135 -29.97 -33.81 -2.95
N THR A 136 -29.90 -34.83 -2.08
CA THR A 136 -29.08 -34.77 -0.86
C THR A 136 -28.03 -35.85 -0.91
N MET A 137 -26.75 -35.45 -0.81
CA MET A 137 -25.61 -36.35 -0.88
C MET A 137 -24.77 -36.26 0.39
N THR A 138 -24.96 -37.17 1.34
CA THR A 138 -24.09 -37.30 2.53
C THR A 138 -22.87 -38.19 2.26
N GLY A 139 -22.79 -38.77 1.06
CA GLY A 139 -21.70 -39.64 0.59
C GLY A 139 -22.01 -40.16 -0.81
N GLY A 140 -21.20 -41.10 -1.31
CA GLY A 140 -21.39 -41.71 -2.63
C GLY A 140 -21.04 -40.80 -3.82
N ASN A 141 -21.14 -41.35 -5.03
CA ASN A 141 -20.71 -40.70 -6.27
C ASN A 141 -21.82 -40.68 -7.32
N VAL A 142 -22.03 -39.51 -7.93
CA VAL A 142 -22.83 -39.35 -9.15
C VAL A 142 -21.88 -39.01 -10.30
N SER A 143 -21.88 -39.79 -11.37
CA SER A 143 -21.04 -39.56 -12.55
C SER A 143 -21.89 -39.37 -13.79
N ILE A 144 -21.80 -38.21 -14.42
CA ILE A 144 -22.61 -37.78 -15.55
C ILE A 144 -21.69 -37.60 -16.77
N GLY A 145 -21.84 -38.46 -17.78
CA GLY A 145 -20.99 -38.43 -18.98
C GLY A 145 -21.24 -37.22 -19.88
N GLY A 146 -22.40 -36.56 -19.75
CA GLY A 146 -22.75 -35.29 -20.38
C GLY A 146 -22.84 -34.15 -19.35
N SER A 147 -23.86 -33.32 -19.48
CA SER A 147 -24.05 -32.17 -18.60
C SER A 147 -24.90 -32.50 -17.37
N LEU A 148 -24.49 -31.95 -16.21
CA LEU A 148 -25.43 -31.62 -15.15
C LEU A 148 -26.15 -30.34 -15.58
N SER A 149 -27.44 -30.45 -15.83
CA SER A 149 -28.27 -29.35 -16.32
C SER A 149 -29.22 -28.91 -15.22
N MET A 150 -29.03 -27.70 -14.73
CA MET A 150 -29.88 -27.10 -13.72
C MET A 150 -31.09 -26.44 -14.39
N MET A 151 -32.28 -26.55 -13.78
CA MET A 151 -33.49 -25.80 -14.15
C MET A 151 -33.87 -25.86 -15.65
N ASN A 152 -34.03 -27.07 -16.20
CA ASN A 152 -34.24 -27.24 -17.64
C ASN A 152 -35.60 -26.67 -18.14
N GLN A 153 -36.69 -26.86 -17.39
CA GLN A 153 -37.99 -26.26 -17.72
C GLN A 153 -38.36 -25.13 -16.76
N THR A 154 -39.11 -24.15 -17.27
CA THR A 154 -39.52 -22.94 -16.55
C THR A 154 -40.70 -23.21 -15.60
N ILE A 155 -40.67 -24.27 -14.79
CA ILE A 155 -41.83 -24.69 -13.96
C ILE A 155 -41.54 -25.12 -12.50
N ALA A 156 -40.29 -25.34 -12.05
CA ALA A 156 -39.99 -25.60 -10.62
C ALA A 156 -38.54 -25.31 -10.18
N ASP A 157 -38.30 -25.31 -8.86
CA ASP A 157 -37.00 -25.08 -8.22
C ASP A 157 -36.26 -26.40 -7.93
N GLY A 158 -34.93 -26.38 -7.87
CA GLY A 158 -34.20 -27.56 -7.40
C GLY A 158 -32.89 -27.29 -6.70
N PHE A 159 -32.64 -28.14 -5.70
CA PHE A 159 -31.60 -28.00 -4.70
C PHE A 159 -30.70 -29.21 -4.72
N ILE A 160 -29.40 -28.99 -4.69
CA ILE A 160 -28.38 -30.03 -4.53
C ILE A 160 -27.60 -29.72 -3.25
N ASN A 161 -27.60 -30.63 -2.30
CA ASN A 161 -26.85 -30.54 -1.05
C ASN A 161 -25.71 -31.56 -1.06
N LEU A 162 -24.48 -31.07 -1.19
CA LEU A 162 -23.26 -31.88 -1.19
C LEU A 162 -22.66 -31.88 0.22
N LEU A 163 -23.27 -32.69 1.09
CA LEU A 163 -22.92 -32.84 2.51
C LEU A 163 -21.78 -33.85 2.76
N GLY A 164 -21.11 -34.32 1.70
CA GLY A 164 -20.07 -35.35 1.77
C GLY A 164 -19.93 -36.20 0.50
N GLY A 165 -20.92 -36.18 -0.40
CA GLY A 165 -20.87 -36.87 -1.69
C GLY A 165 -20.28 -36.03 -2.84
N THR A 166 -19.89 -36.70 -3.92
CA THR A 166 -19.32 -36.05 -5.12
C THR A 166 -20.23 -36.17 -6.34
N ILE A 167 -20.49 -35.04 -7.00
CA ILE A 167 -21.06 -35.03 -8.36
C ILE A 167 -19.96 -34.71 -9.35
N GLU A 168 -19.77 -35.60 -10.33
CA GLU A 168 -18.91 -35.38 -11.48
C GLU A 168 -19.74 -35.27 -12.77
N ALA A 169 -19.51 -34.25 -13.59
CA ALA A 169 -20.17 -34.07 -14.88
C ALA A 169 -19.21 -33.60 -15.97
N ALA A 170 -19.42 -33.93 -17.24
CA ALA A 170 -18.58 -33.42 -18.33
C ALA A 170 -18.79 -31.92 -18.62
N ALA A 171 -19.93 -31.36 -18.21
CA ALA A 171 -20.25 -29.93 -18.29
C ALA A 171 -21.26 -29.52 -17.22
N LEU A 172 -21.28 -28.23 -16.87
CA LEU A 172 -22.35 -27.61 -16.08
C LEU A 172 -23.17 -26.69 -16.98
N SER A 173 -24.46 -27.02 -17.15
CA SER A 173 -25.40 -26.18 -17.89
C SER A 173 -26.31 -25.44 -16.91
N TRP A 174 -26.21 -24.12 -16.92
CA TRP A 174 -26.98 -23.21 -16.07
C TRP A 174 -27.69 -22.17 -16.94
N PRO A 175 -28.96 -22.36 -17.31
CA PRO A 175 -29.68 -21.46 -18.22
C PRO A 175 -29.83 -20.05 -17.61
N ALA A 176 -29.43 -19.02 -18.35
CA ALA A 176 -29.61 -17.62 -17.94
C ALA A 176 -31.04 -17.11 -18.21
N GLY A 177 -31.54 -16.19 -17.39
CA GLY A 177 -32.78 -15.44 -17.66
C GLY A 177 -34.09 -16.17 -17.37
N ILE A 178 -34.06 -17.24 -16.58
CA ILE A 178 -35.24 -17.97 -16.11
C ILE A 178 -35.68 -17.46 -14.72
N ALA A 179 -36.99 -17.41 -14.46
CA ALA A 179 -37.57 -16.83 -13.25
C ALA A 179 -37.59 -17.77 -12.02
N ARG A 180 -36.72 -18.80 -11.96
CA ARG A 180 -36.74 -19.88 -10.96
C ARG A 180 -35.34 -20.26 -10.46
N PHE A 181 -35.28 -21.00 -9.35
CA PHE A 181 -34.08 -21.20 -8.54
C PHE A 181 -33.49 -22.60 -8.67
N GLY A 182 -32.22 -22.66 -9.06
CA GLY A 182 -31.36 -23.83 -8.98
C GLY A 182 -30.28 -23.48 -7.97
N HIS A 183 -29.99 -24.37 -7.03
CA HIS A 183 -29.05 -24.06 -5.97
C HIS A 183 -28.20 -25.25 -5.59
N ILE A 184 -26.93 -24.99 -5.30
CA ILE A 184 -25.98 -25.98 -4.81
C ILE A 184 -25.40 -25.50 -3.49
N ASN A 185 -25.69 -26.21 -2.41
CA ASN A 185 -25.00 -26.02 -1.13
C ASN A 185 -23.87 -27.07 -1.01
N ILE A 186 -22.67 -26.61 -0.72
CA ILE A 186 -21.48 -27.45 -0.55
C ILE A 186 -21.01 -27.37 0.90
N GLU A 187 -20.90 -28.53 1.54
CA GLU A 187 -20.27 -28.66 2.86
C GLU A 187 -19.05 -29.55 2.71
N GLU A 188 -19.12 -30.83 3.09
CA GLU A 188 -18.00 -31.77 2.98
C GLU A 188 -17.90 -32.46 1.60
N GLY A 189 -18.81 -32.17 0.67
CA GLY A 189 -18.84 -32.77 -0.67
C GLY A 189 -18.09 -31.98 -1.74
N ALA A 190 -18.19 -32.43 -3.00
CA ALA A 190 -17.49 -31.80 -4.13
C ALA A 190 -18.32 -31.78 -5.41
N LEU A 191 -18.24 -30.66 -6.15
CA LEU A 191 -18.71 -30.55 -7.52
C LEU A 191 -17.51 -30.56 -8.47
N LYS A 192 -17.49 -31.48 -9.43
CA LYS A 192 -16.39 -31.65 -10.36
C LYS A 192 -16.86 -31.65 -11.81
N ILE A 193 -16.30 -30.75 -12.60
CA ILE A 193 -16.56 -30.66 -14.04
C ILE A 193 -15.40 -31.28 -14.80
N ASN A 194 -15.58 -32.50 -15.30
CA ASN A 194 -14.63 -33.30 -16.07
C ASN A 194 -14.53 -32.80 -17.52
N SER A 195 -13.85 -31.65 -17.70
CA SER A 195 -13.65 -31.02 -19.01
C SER A 195 -12.24 -30.45 -19.14
N ALA A 196 -11.74 -30.41 -20.38
CA ALA A 196 -10.52 -29.67 -20.73
C ALA A 196 -10.77 -28.16 -20.91
N ALA A 197 -12.02 -27.72 -20.82
CA ALA A 197 -12.35 -26.31 -20.67
C ALA A 197 -12.28 -25.91 -19.18
N ASP A 198 -11.83 -24.68 -18.92
CA ASP A 198 -11.75 -24.13 -17.57
C ASP A 198 -13.11 -23.53 -17.17
N TYR A 199 -13.69 -24.04 -16.08
CA TYR A 199 -14.99 -23.61 -15.55
C TYR A 199 -14.85 -22.66 -14.35
N THR A 200 -13.64 -22.25 -13.95
CA THR A 200 -13.41 -21.38 -12.77
C THR A 200 -14.26 -20.11 -12.82
N ALA A 201 -14.26 -19.39 -13.93
CA ALA A 201 -15.03 -18.15 -14.07
C ALA A 201 -16.56 -18.37 -13.96
N GLN A 202 -17.07 -19.49 -14.51
CA GLN A 202 -18.49 -19.81 -14.41
C GLN A 202 -18.88 -20.16 -12.97
N LEU A 203 -18.06 -20.94 -12.27
CA LEU A 203 -18.30 -21.32 -10.88
C LEU A 203 -18.21 -20.10 -9.95
N GLN A 204 -17.24 -19.21 -10.18
CA GLN A 204 -17.11 -17.96 -9.43
C GLN A 204 -18.35 -17.08 -9.60
N ALA A 205 -18.86 -16.93 -10.83
CA ALA A 205 -20.07 -16.15 -11.07
C ALA A 205 -21.31 -16.72 -10.35
N LEU A 206 -21.39 -18.04 -10.18
CA LEU A 206 -22.47 -18.69 -9.42
C LEU A 206 -22.30 -18.51 -7.91
N ILE A 207 -21.07 -18.45 -7.41
CA ILE A 207 -20.78 -18.09 -6.00
C ILE A 207 -21.18 -16.64 -5.75
N ASP A 208 -20.73 -15.72 -6.60
CA ASP A 208 -20.97 -14.28 -6.46
C ASP A 208 -22.47 -13.92 -6.51
N SER A 209 -23.26 -14.72 -7.23
CA SER A 209 -24.71 -14.55 -7.33
C SER A 209 -25.50 -15.24 -6.21
N GLY A 210 -24.85 -16.04 -5.35
CA GLY A 210 -25.50 -16.83 -4.29
C GLY A 210 -26.19 -18.11 -4.79
N ASP A 211 -26.03 -18.45 -6.06
CA ASP A 211 -26.53 -19.69 -6.67
C ASP A 211 -25.77 -20.93 -6.13
N ILE A 212 -24.52 -20.73 -5.69
CA ILE A 212 -23.74 -21.71 -4.92
C ILE A 212 -23.36 -21.13 -3.56
N THR A 213 -23.69 -21.83 -2.47
CA THR A 213 -23.31 -21.44 -1.10
C THR A 213 -22.51 -22.54 -0.40
N ALA A 214 -21.79 -22.16 0.65
CA ALA A 214 -21.01 -23.07 1.47
C ALA A 214 -21.38 -22.96 2.95
N TYR A 215 -21.64 -24.10 3.59
CA TYR A 215 -22.11 -24.18 4.99
C TYR A 215 -23.29 -23.22 5.28
N GLY A 216 -24.07 -22.94 4.24
CA GLY A 216 -25.11 -21.92 4.28
C GLY A 216 -26.38 -22.45 4.92
N SER A 217 -27.20 -21.52 5.40
CA SER A 217 -28.57 -21.84 5.83
C SER A 217 -29.54 -20.90 5.13
N GLY A 218 -30.71 -21.41 4.77
CA GLY A 218 -31.76 -20.69 4.10
C GLY A 218 -33.05 -21.50 4.14
N THR A 219 -34.19 -20.81 4.06
CA THR A 219 -35.52 -21.44 4.06
C THR A 219 -36.34 -21.08 2.82
N THR A 220 -35.88 -20.12 2.01
CA THR A 220 -36.59 -19.56 0.86
C THR A 220 -35.64 -19.19 -0.29
N ARG A 221 -36.22 -18.88 -1.46
CA ARG A 221 -35.53 -18.54 -2.72
C ARG A 221 -34.52 -17.36 -2.70
N TYR A 222 -34.38 -16.62 -1.58
CA TYR A 222 -33.53 -15.41 -1.50
C TYR A 222 -32.73 -15.28 -0.19
N ASP A 223 -32.79 -16.27 0.71
CA ASP A 223 -32.19 -16.18 2.05
C ASP A 223 -31.03 -17.17 2.27
N TRP A 224 -30.63 -17.93 1.25
CA TRP A 224 -29.43 -18.76 1.30
C TRP A 224 -28.20 -17.87 1.27
N ILE A 225 -27.48 -17.85 2.38
CA ILE A 225 -26.26 -17.09 2.54
C ILE A 225 -25.19 -18.07 2.98
N SER A 226 -24.05 -18.08 2.29
CA SER A 226 -22.87 -18.80 2.75
C SER A 226 -22.56 -18.45 4.20
N HIS A 227 -22.06 -19.41 4.97
CA HIS A 227 -21.60 -19.10 6.31
C HIS A 227 -20.64 -17.91 6.26
N PRO A 228 -20.68 -16.93 7.18
CA PRO A 228 -19.81 -15.75 7.14
C PRO A 228 -18.30 -16.08 7.13
N ARG A 229 -17.97 -17.33 7.46
CA ARG A 229 -16.60 -17.87 7.54
C ARG A 229 -16.32 -18.97 6.50
N ALA A 230 -17.22 -19.17 5.53
CA ALA A 230 -17.02 -20.15 4.47
C ALA A 230 -16.11 -19.59 3.37
N ALA A 231 -15.12 -20.37 2.98
CA ALA A 231 -14.25 -20.14 1.84
C ALA A 231 -14.50 -21.21 0.77
N PHE A 232 -14.46 -20.82 -0.50
CA PHE A 232 -14.51 -21.75 -1.63
C PHE A 232 -13.11 -21.96 -2.20
N GLU A 233 -12.81 -23.20 -2.58
CA GLU A 233 -11.61 -23.56 -3.33
C GLU A 233 -12.04 -24.02 -4.74
N ILE A 234 -11.54 -23.31 -5.76
CA ILE A 234 -11.79 -23.64 -7.17
C ILE A 234 -10.46 -24.03 -7.82
N GLU A 235 -10.30 -25.30 -8.16
CA GLU A 235 -9.05 -25.85 -8.70
C GLU A 235 -9.25 -26.35 -10.14
N TYR A 236 -8.56 -25.73 -11.10
CA TYR A 236 -8.49 -26.24 -12.48
C TYR A 236 -7.25 -27.10 -12.71
N LYS A 237 -7.45 -28.38 -13.07
CA LYS A 237 -6.40 -29.40 -13.26
C LYS A 237 -6.04 -29.66 -14.73
N GLY A 238 -6.49 -28.83 -15.66
CA GLY A 238 -6.30 -29.03 -17.11
C GLY A 238 -7.24 -30.06 -17.75
N THR A 239 -7.81 -30.98 -16.97
CA THR A 239 -8.81 -31.98 -17.42
C THR A 239 -10.08 -31.99 -16.57
N SER A 240 -10.09 -31.21 -15.49
CA SER A 240 -11.27 -31.01 -14.66
C SER A 240 -11.19 -29.68 -13.91
N THR A 241 -12.33 -29.11 -13.55
CA THR A 241 -12.46 -28.03 -12.57
C THR A 241 -13.18 -28.58 -11.34
N ILE A 242 -12.60 -28.41 -10.15
CA ILE A 242 -13.13 -28.95 -8.89
C ILE A 242 -13.50 -27.78 -7.99
N LEU A 243 -14.69 -27.83 -7.40
CA LEU A 243 -15.19 -26.89 -6.41
C LEU A 243 -15.44 -27.61 -5.08
N THR A 244 -14.81 -27.11 -4.02
CA THR A 244 -14.99 -27.56 -2.63
C THR A 244 -15.21 -26.37 -1.70
N ALA A 245 -15.80 -26.62 -0.54
CA ALA A 245 -15.99 -25.64 0.53
C ALA A 245 -15.07 -25.96 1.72
N ALA A 246 -14.62 -24.92 2.42
CA ALA A 246 -13.91 -25.01 3.70
C ALA A 246 -14.44 -23.95 4.67
N ILE A 247 -14.48 -24.25 5.96
CA ILE A 247 -14.84 -23.28 7.01
C ILE A 247 -13.56 -22.84 7.73
N GLU A 248 -13.36 -21.54 7.94
CA GLU A 248 -12.32 -21.08 8.88
C GLU A 248 -12.68 -21.53 10.31
N ASP A 249 -11.69 -21.90 11.13
CA ASP A 249 -11.91 -22.44 12.48
C ASP A 249 -12.89 -21.59 13.30
N VAL A 250 -14.13 -22.09 13.42
CA VAL A 250 -15.29 -21.39 14.00
C VAL A 250 -15.07 -20.90 15.43
N ASN A 251 -14.05 -21.44 16.10
CA ASN A 251 -13.72 -21.09 17.48
C ASN A 251 -12.80 -19.87 17.60
N LYS A 252 -12.24 -19.34 16.52
CA LYS A 252 -11.42 -18.13 16.54
C LYS A 252 -12.26 -16.85 16.49
N ALA A 253 -11.75 -15.77 17.06
CA ALA A 253 -12.29 -14.43 16.86
C ALA A 253 -12.25 -14.04 15.38
N TRP A 254 -13.21 -13.24 14.94
CA TRP A 254 -13.35 -12.82 13.54
C TRP A 254 -13.90 -11.40 13.44
N ASN A 255 -13.98 -10.85 12.22
CA ASN A 255 -14.51 -9.51 11.95
C ASN A 255 -13.89 -8.39 12.81
N PRO A 256 -12.56 -8.17 12.70
CA PRO A 256 -11.90 -7.08 13.42
C PRO A 256 -12.34 -5.71 12.90
N SER A 257 -12.47 -4.76 13.83
CA SER A 257 -12.48 -3.33 13.55
C SER A 257 -11.41 -2.70 14.45
N PRO A 258 -10.41 -1.99 13.91
CA PRO A 258 -10.18 -1.75 12.48
C PRO A 258 -9.98 -3.05 11.71
N ALA A 259 -10.43 -3.06 10.45
CA ALA A 259 -10.24 -4.21 9.57
C ALA A 259 -8.75 -4.54 9.46
N ASP A 260 -8.41 -5.80 9.19
CA ASP A 260 -7.01 -6.20 9.02
C ASP A 260 -6.37 -5.45 7.83
N GLY A 261 -5.24 -4.80 8.09
CA GLY A 261 -4.57 -3.86 7.17
C GLY A 261 -5.23 -2.48 7.07
N GLY A 262 -6.23 -2.20 7.91
CA GLY A 262 -7.00 -0.95 7.90
C GLY A 262 -6.23 0.25 8.47
N SER A 263 -6.90 1.40 8.52
CA SER A 263 -6.32 2.62 9.07
C SER A 263 -7.31 3.37 9.97
N VAL A 264 -6.79 4.08 10.97
CA VAL A 264 -7.57 4.83 11.97
C VAL A 264 -6.97 6.17 12.28
N ASP A 265 -7.81 7.16 12.57
CA ASP A 265 -7.36 8.45 13.06
C ASP A 265 -7.13 8.44 14.59
N THR A 266 -6.13 9.21 15.04
CA THR A 266 -5.78 9.41 16.45
C THR A 266 -6.06 10.85 16.93
N THR A 267 -6.64 11.73 16.11
CA THR A 267 -6.76 13.19 16.37
C THR A 267 -7.80 13.66 17.39
N GLY A 268 -8.48 12.79 18.14
CA GLY A 268 -9.44 13.29 19.15
C GLY A 268 -10.47 12.31 19.70
N GLU A 269 -10.55 11.09 19.18
CA GLU A 269 -11.36 10.00 19.74
C GLU A 269 -10.48 8.80 20.10
N ASN A 270 -10.84 8.10 21.17
CA ASN A 270 -10.16 6.86 21.52
C ASN A 270 -10.39 5.82 20.42
N VAL A 271 -9.32 5.32 19.79
CA VAL A 271 -9.39 4.17 18.89
C VAL A 271 -9.98 2.98 19.65
N ILE A 272 -11.05 2.36 19.13
CA ILE A 272 -11.69 1.20 19.74
C ILE A 272 -11.45 -0.03 18.86
N LEU A 273 -10.77 -1.04 19.40
CA LEU A 273 -10.59 -2.34 18.76
C LEU A 273 -11.79 -3.22 19.07
N THR A 274 -12.57 -3.64 18.07
CA THR A 274 -13.75 -4.50 18.25
C THR A 274 -13.64 -5.77 17.42
N TRP A 275 -14.22 -6.87 17.89
CA TRP A 275 -14.23 -8.15 17.17
C TRP A 275 -15.57 -8.86 17.34
N SER A 276 -15.79 -9.92 16.58
CA SER A 276 -16.85 -10.90 16.81
C SER A 276 -16.27 -12.16 17.45
N PRO A 277 -16.93 -12.74 18.48
CA PRO A 277 -16.43 -13.91 19.19
C PRO A 277 -16.54 -15.18 18.34
N GLY A 278 -15.72 -16.19 18.66
CA GLY A 278 -15.86 -17.53 18.09
C GLY A 278 -17.13 -18.24 18.59
N GLU A 279 -17.69 -19.16 17.82
CA GLU A 279 -19.01 -19.76 18.09
C GLU A 279 -19.12 -20.49 19.43
N ASN A 280 -18.05 -21.17 19.86
CA ASN A 280 -18.02 -21.91 21.11
C ASN A 280 -17.35 -21.16 22.27
N THR A 281 -17.24 -19.82 22.16
CA THR A 281 -16.65 -18.99 23.21
C THR A 281 -17.54 -18.95 24.44
N LEU A 282 -16.96 -19.23 25.60
CA LEU A 282 -17.62 -19.05 26.88
C LEU A 282 -17.61 -17.56 27.23
N LEU A 283 -18.68 -16.84 26.88
CA LEU A 283 -18.80 -15.40 27.12
C LEU A 283 -18.59 -14.99 28.59
N ALA A 284 -18.79 -15.90 29.54
CA ALA A 284 -18.54 -15.68 30.96
C ALA A 284 -17.05 -15.69 31.35
N ASP A 285 -16.20 -16.35 30.54
CA ASP A 285 -14.74 -16.44 30.75
C ASP A 285 -13.96 -15.48 29.84
N GLY A 286 -14.62 -14.95 28.80
CA GLY A 286 -14.17 -13.80 28.03
C GLY A 286 -13.12 -14.09 26.95
N HIS A 287 -12.28 -13.09 26.71
CA HIS A 287 -11.31 -13.01 25.62
C HIS A 287 -9.98 -12.50 26.15
N ASP A 288 -8.87 -13.04 25.66
CA ASP A 288 -7.53 -12.48 25.92
C ASP A 288 -7.10 -11.59 24.75
N ILE A 289 -6.77 -10.32 25.04
CA ILE A 289 -6.42 -9.30 24.03
C ILE A 289 -4.91 -9.05 24.06
N TYR A 290 -4.33 -9.04 22.87
CA TYR A 290 -2.91 -8.77 22.63
C TYR A 290 -2.73 -7.62 21.64
N LEU A 291 -1.79 -6.71 21.89
CA LEU A 291 -1.51 -5.54 21.05
C LEU A 291 -0.02 -5.13 21.13
N GLY A 292 0.60 -4.86 19.99
CA GLY A 292 2.01 -4.42 19.89
C GLY A 292 2.38 -3.88 18.50
N ALA A 293 3.60 -3.40 18.32
CA ALA A 293 4.10 -2.85 17.04
C ALA A 293 4.87 -3.89 16.19
N SER A 294 4.91 -5.15 16.63
CA SER A 294 5.63 -6.25 15.99
C SER A 294 4.68 -7.43 15.81
N PHE A 295 4.56 -7.90 14.56
CA PHE A 295 3.74 -9.06 14.23
C PHE A 295 4.19 -10.29 15.03
N ASP A 296 5.49 -10.55 15.09
CA ASP A 296 6.04 -11.75 15.71
C ASP A 296 5.83 -11.75 17.23
N ASP A 297 6.00 -10.61 17.89
CA ASP A 297 5.82 -10.49 19.33
C ASP A 297 4.35 -10.74 19.69
N VAL A 298 3.42 -10.11 18.98
CA VAL A 298 1.97 -10.31 19.17
C VAL A 298 1.56 -11.73 18.81
N ASN A 299 2.16 -12.35 17.79
CA ASN A 299 1.87 -13.73 17.41
C ASN A 299 2.39 -14.72 18.46
N GLN A 300 3.50 -14.45 19.14
CA GLN A 300 4.09 -15.40 20.09
C GLN A 300 3.64 -15.20 21.54
N ALA A 301 3.11 -14.01 21.87
CA ALA A 301 2.72 -13.66 23.23
C ALA A 301 1.68 -14.59 23.86
N GLY A 302 1.86 -14.87 25.16
CA GLY A 302 0.86 -15.38 26.08
C GLY A 302 0.58 -14.36 27.19
N ARG A 303 -0.04 -14.79 28.29
CA ARG A 303 -0.44 -13.87 29.39
C ARG A 303 0.73 -13.28 30.20
N ALA A 304 1.97 -13.71 29.97
CA ALA A 304 3.14 -13.25 30.72
C ALA A 304 3.90 -12.12 30.00
N GLU A 305 3.55 -11.89 28.73
CA GLU A 305 4.26 -11.03 27.80
C GLU A 305 3.65 -9.62 27.76
N PRO A 306 4.44 -8.57 27.46
CA PRO A 306 3.98 -7.17 27.45
C PRO A 306 2.82 -6.90 26.48
N GLU A 307 2.68 -7.72 25.45
CA GLU A 307 1.63 -7.61 24.44
C GLU A 307 0.27 -7.97 25.00
N PHE A 308 0.18 -8.80 26.04
CA PHE A 308 -1.09 -9.11 26.72
C PHE A 308 -1.61 -7.88 27.45
N LYS A 309 -2.81 -7.42 27.07
CA LYS A 309 -3.41 -6.19 27.59
C LYS A 309 -4.49 -6.43 28.62
N SER A 310 -5.36 -7.41 28.36
CA SER A 310 -6.52 -7.66 29.23
C SER A 310 -7.15 -9.02 28.98
N ASN A 311 -7.88 -9.51 29.98
CA ASN A 311 -8.92 -10.51 29.84
C ASN A 311 -10.28 -9.84 30.13
N GLN A 312 -11.22 -9.89 29.17
CA GLN A 312 -12.53 -9.23 29.31
C GLN A 312 -13.66 -9.98 28.61
N THR A 313 -14.89 -9.75 29.06
CA THR A 313 -16.11 -10.33 28.47
C THR A 313 -16.69 -9.51 27.32
N ASP A 314 -16.30 -8.24 27.21
CA ASP A 314 -16.75 -7.34 26.14
C ASP A 314 -15.97 -7.57 24.85
N THR A 315 -16.61 -7.30 23.72
CA THR A 315 -16.04 -7.44 22.37
C THR A 315 -15.44 -6.13 21.82
N GLY A 316 -15.01 -5.24 22.72
CA GLY A 316 -14.41 -3.95 22.40
C GLY A 316 -13.32 -3.57 23.40
N TYR A 317 -12.15 -3.15 22.94
CA TYR A 317 -10.98 -2.79 23.73
C TYR A 317 -10.45 -1.41 23.31
N ILE A 318 -10.20 -0.54 24.27
CA ILE A 318 -9.59 0.78 24.05
C ILE A 318 -8.11 0.70 24.42
N PRO A 319 -7.17 0.86 23.47
CA PRO A 319 -5.73 0.85 23.76
C PRO A 319 -5.32 1.94 24.74
N CYS A 320 -4.49 1.57 25.73
CA CYS A 320 -3.89 2.48 26.70
C CYS A 320 -2.43 2.08 27.01
N PRO A 321 -1.45 3.00 26.94
CA PRO A 321 -1.57 4.42 26.57
C PRO A 321 -2.03 4.60 25.11
N GLN A 322 -2.43 5.84 24.74
CA GLN A 322 -2.86 6.16 23.37
C GLN A 322 -1.82 5.74 22.33
N LEU A 323 -2.31 5.32 21.16
CA LEU A 323 -1.50 4.85 20.05
C LEU A 323 -0.70 6.01 19.45
N LYS A 324 0.54 5.74 19.04
CA LYS A 324 1.35 6.70 18.28
C LYS A 324 0.75 6.89 16.90
N ALA A 325 0.69 8.13 16.42
CA ALA A 325 0.33 8.44 15.04
C ALA A 325 1.33 7.83 14.04
N ASN A 326 0.93 7.66 12.79
CA ASN A 326 1.76 7.10 11.71
C ASN A 326 2.50 5.79 12.08
N THR A 327 1.84 4.90 12.82
CA THR A 327 2.43 3.66 13.33
C THR A 327 1.52 2.47 13.00
N THR A 328 2.10 1.41 12.46
CA THR A 328 1.40 0.14 12.26
C THR A 328 1.42 -0.67 13.56
N TYR A 329 0.24 -1.08 14.01
CA TYR A 329 0.05 -1.95 15.16
C TYR A 329 -0.52 -3.29 14.73
N TYR A 330 -0.18 -4.33 15.47
CA TYR A 330 -0.67 -5.70 15.34
C TYR A 330 -1.44 -6.08 16.60
N TRP A 331 -2.54 -6.80 16.45
CA TRP A 331 -3.36 -7.22 17.57
C TRP A 331 -4.01 -8.58 17.33
N ARG A 332 -4.33 -9.28 18.41
CA ARG A 332 -4.88 -10.64 18.39
C ARG A 332 -5.87 -10.80 19.52
N VAL A 333 -6.90 -11.59 19.30
CA VAL A 333 -7.88 -11.96 20.33
C VAL A 333 -7.99 -13.48 20.44
N ASP A 334 -7.59 -14.02 21.59
CA ASP A 334 -7.74 -15.45 21.87
C ASP A 334 -9.09 -15.71 22.56
N GLN A 335 -9.80 -16.75 22.12
CA GLN A 335 -11.13 -17.11 22.62
C GLN A 335 -11.02 -18.18 23.71
N ILE A 336 -11.75 -18.02 24.81
CA ILE A 336 -11.79 -19.01 25.88
C ILE A 336 -12.99 -19.93 25.67
N THR A 337 -12.74 -21.22 25.51
CA THR A 337 -13.75 -22.26 25.28
C THR A 337 -13.72 -23.29 26.40
N SER A 338 -14.73 -24.17 26.47
CA SER A 338 -14.72 -25.30 27.41
C SER A 338 -13.54 -26.27 27.22
N SER A 339 -12.94 -26.28 26.02
CA SER A 339 -11.77 -27.08 25.66
C SER A 339 -10.43 -26.39 25.93
N GLY A 340 -10.43 -25.11 26.33
CA GLY A 340 -9.24 -24.31 26.56
C GLY A 340 -9.19 -23.04 25.70
N ILE A 341 -8.02 -22.42 25.64
CA ILE A 341 -7.78 -21.18 24.88
C ILE A 341 -7.57 -21.52 23.40
N VAL A 342 -8.36 -20.90 22.53
CA VAL A 342 -8.23 -20.95 21.09
C VAL A 342 -7.53 -19.68 20.62
N LYS A 343 -6.31 -19.84 20.09
CA LYS A 343 -5.48 -18.73 19.61
C LYS A 343 -6.11 -18.07 18.38
N GLY A 344 -6.27 -16.75 18.42
CA GLY A 344 -6.82 -15.95 17.32
C GLY A 344 -5.85 -15.75 16.15
N ASN A 345 -6.36 -15.19 15.06
CA ASN A 345 -5.53 -14.65 13.98
C ASN A 345 -4.95 -13.29 14.41
N VAL A 346 -3.76 -12.94 13.91
CA VAL A 346 -3.16 -11.62 14.14
C VAL A 346 -3.62 -10.68 13.04
N TRP A 347 -4.22 -9.56 13.43
CA TRP A 347 -4.68 -8.48 12.56
C TRP A 347 -3.77 -7.27 12.71
N SER A 348 -3.80 -6.37 11.73
CA SER A 348 -3.00 -5.14 11.70
C SER A 348 -3.84 -3.92 11.38
N PHE A 349 -3.39 -2.74 11.81
CA PHE A 349 -3.92 -1.45 11.35
C PHE A 349 -2.85 -0.36 11.48
N THR A 350 -3.00 0.74 10.75
CA THR A 350 -2.06 1.88 10.77
C THR A 350 -2.76 3.16 11.23
N THR A 351 -2.21 3.82 12.24
CA THR A 351 -2.72 5.12 12.68
C THR A 351 -2.36 6.21 11.65
N ASN A 352 -3.30 7.11 11.36
CA ASN A 352 -3.10 8.20 10.40
C ASN A 352 -2.10 9.24 10.90
N SER A 353 -1.54 10.00 9.96
CA SER A 353 -0.81 11.22 10.26
C SER A 353 -1.78 12.30 10.74
N LEU A 354 -1.39 13.10 11.73
CA LEU A 354 -2.17 14.23 12.25
C LEU A 354 -2.27 15.43 11.27
N ILE A 355 -1.79 15.25 10.03
CA ILE A 355 -1.55 16.31 9.05
C ILE A 355 -2.20 15.89 7.71
N GLU A 356 -3.49 16.20 7.55
CA GLU A 356 -4.29 15.74 6.40
C GLU A 356 -3.78 16.30 5.05
N ASP A 357 -3.29 17.55 5.01
CA ASP A 357 -2.88 18.24 3.77
C ASP A 357 -1.37 18.20 3.48
N GLY A 358 -0.58 17.54 4.34
CA GLY A 358 0.89 17.57 4.28
C GLY A 358 1.50 18.88 4.81
N LEU A 359 2.82 18.87 5.00
CA LEU A 359 3.61 19.97 5.58
C LEU A 359 4.24 20.88 4.53
N TYR A 360 3.59 21.03 3.37
CA TYR A 360 4.14 21.86 2.30
C TYR A 360 4.35 23.30 2.76
N THR A 361 5.47 23.89 2.35
CA THR A 361 5.77 25.28 2.67
C THR A 361 6.22 26.06 1.44
N SER A 362 5.97 27.37 1.46
CA SER A 362 6.49 28.30 0.45
C SER A 362 8.01 28.45 0.56
N ALA A 363 8.68 28.64 -0.58
CA ALA A 363 10.12 28.89 -0.68
C ALA A 363 10.43 29.91 -1.79
N PHE A 364 11.05 31.04 -1.43
CA PHE A 364 11.32 32.11 -2.40
C PHE A 364 12.46 31.74 -3.37
N GLY A 365 12.44 32.35 -4.56
CA GLY A 365 13.56 32.29 -5.51
C GLY A 365 14.76 33.11 -5.03
N TYR A 366 15.82 33.13 -5.84
CA TYR A 366 17.06 33.84 -5.52
C TYR A 366 17.08 35.24 -6.16
N ASP A 367 17.80 36.16 -5.54
CA ASP A 367 18.12 37.44 -6.14
C ASP A 367 19.37 37.32 -7.01
N LEU A 368 19.61 38.30 -7.90
CA LEU A 368 20.79 38.27 -8.79
C LEU A 368 22.11 38.17 -8.01
N ASN A 369 22.17 38.78 -6.82
CA ASN A 369 23.36 38.83 -5.98
C ASN A 369 23.46 37.67 -4.99
N SER A 370 22.49 36.75 -4.95
CA SER A 370 22.53 35.63 -4.01
C SER A 370 23.74 34.74 -4.26
N ASN A 371 24.34 34.21 -3.19
CA ASN A 371 25.39 33.21 -3.24
C ASN A 371 24.74 31.82 -3.35
N ILE A 372 24.83 31.19 -4.53
CA ILE A 372 24.11 29.95 -4.86
C ILE A 372 25.09 28.80 -5.06
N VAL A 373 24.83 27.67 -4.41
CA VAL A 373 25.52 26.40 -4.62
C VAL A 373 24.66 25.45 -5.45
N SER A 374 25.17 25.06 -6.61
CA SER A 374 24.49 24.19 -7.57
C SER A 374 25.27 22.93 -7.87
N THR A 375 24.59 21.87 -8.32
CA THR A 375 25.25 20.63 -8.77
C THR A 375 24.45 19.97 -9.89
N SER A 376 25.15 19.26 -10.77
CA SER A 376 24.50 18.44 -11.80
C SER A 376 24.05 17.11 -11.23
N VAL A 377 22.81 16.72 -11.55
CA VAL A 377 22.18 15.46 -11.12
C VAL A 377 21.74 14.67 -12.35
N PHE A 378 22.37 13.53 -12.58
CA PHE A 378 22.01 12.57 -13.61
C PHE A 378 20.85 11.70 -13.10
N SER A 379 19.87 11.37 -13.96
CA SER A 379 18.69 10.60 -13.53
C SER A 379 18.54 9.22 -14.17
N TRP A 380 19.43 8.86 -15.09
CA TRP A 380 19.34 7.64 -15.91
C TRP A 380 19.89 6.37 -15.24
N TYR A 381 19.62 6.15 -13.95
CA TYR A 381 20.05 4.95 -13.24
C TYR A 381 18.98 3.86 -13.22
N SER A 382 19.41 2.62 -13.39
CA SER A 382 18.66 1.45 -12.96
C SER A 382 19.59 0.48 -12.24
N SER A 383 19.03 -0.54 -11.60
CA SER A 383 19.81 -1.54 -10.87
C SER A 383 20.88 -2.25 -11.71
N SER A 384 20.74 -2.26 -13.05
CA SER A 384 21.68 -2.91 -13.98
C SER A 384 22.08 -2.06 -15.18
N GLY A 385 21.64 -0.80 -15.25
CA GLY A 385 21.85 0.07 -16.41
C GLY A 385 22.09 1.53 -16.02
N GLY A 386 22.35 2.37 -17.03
CA GLY A 386 22.92 3.70 -16.83
C GLY A 386 24.45 3.64 -16.75
N GLN A 387 25.05 4.54 -15.97
CA GLN A 387 26.49 4.54 -15.70
C GLN A 387 26.84 3.41 -14.74
N VAL A 388 27.68 2.45 -15.13
CA VAL A 388 27.91 1.20 -14.37
C VAL A 388 29.38 0.88 -14.14
N SER A 389 30.28 1.79 -14.46
CA SER A 389 31.73 1.53 -14.52
C SER A 389 32.57 2.52 -13.72
N GLY A 390 32.01 3.15 -12.70
CA GLY A 390 32.69 4.17 -11.89
C GLY A 390 33.70 3.62 -10.88
N PRO A 391 34.81 4.33 -10.63
CA PRO A 391 35.84 3.89 -9.69
C PRO A 391 35.48 4.09 -8.22
N TRP A 392 34.46 4.87 -7.89
CA TRP A 392 34.09 5.15 -6.49
C TRP A 392 32.77 4.48 -6.15
N LEU A 393 32.81 3.32 -5.49
CA LEU A 393 31.61 2.55 -5.19
C LEU A 393 30.67 3.34 -4.29
N PRO A 394 29.37 3.50 -4.63
CA PRO A 394 28.41 4.09 -3.72
C PRO A 394 28.34 3.28 -2.42
N LEU A 395 28.14 3.95 -1.29
CA LEU A 395 28.09 3.30 0.02
C LEU A 395 26.99 2.23 0.06
N GLU A 396 25.85 2.51 -0.56
CA GLU A 396 24.75 1.56 -0.68
C GLU A 396 24.98 0.47 -1.74
N GLY A 397 26.06 0.49 -2.52
CA GLY A 397 26.27 -0.40 -3.66
C GLY A 397 25.60 0.10 -4.95
N ARG A 398 26.27 -0.09 -6.09
CA ARG A 398 25.81 0.47 -7.37
C ARG A 398 24.48 -0.14 -7.84
N GLU A 399 24.23 -1.41 -7.54
CA GLU A 399 22.99 -2.11 -7.87
C GLU A 399 21.75 -1.51 -7.18
N ASN A 400 21.94 -0.75 -6.10
CA ASN A 400 20.86 -0.08 -5.36
C ASN A 400 20.54 1.31 -5.90
N TRP A 401 21.25 1.79 -6.92
CA TRP A 401 20.87 2.99 -7.68
C TRP A 401 19.78 2.64 -8.68
N THR A 402 18.56 2.48 -8.18
CA THR A 402 17.44 1.97 -8.97
C THR A 402 16.72 3.02 -9.80
N GLY A 403 16.86 4.30 -9.44
CA GLY A 403 16.06 5.38 -10.03
C GLY A 403 14.65 5.49 -9.45
N ASP A 404 14.31 4.68 -8.43
CA ASP A 404 13.00 4.71 -7.77
C ASP A 404 12.90 5.83 -6.73
N VAL A 405 11.67 6.17 -6.35
CA VAL A 405 11.34 7.26 -5.42
C VAL A 405 12.08 7.12 -4.08
N LEU A 406 12.11 5.93 -3.48
CA LEU A 406 12.78 5.70 -2.19
C LEU A 406 14.29 5.92 -2.25
N TRP A 407 14.93 5.48 -3.33
CA TRP A 407 16.34 5.74 -3.55
C TRP A 407 16.60 7.24 -3.74
N TRP A 408 15.76 7.91 -4.53
CA TRP A 408 15.85 9.36 -4.71
C TRP A 408 15.68 10.15 -3.41
N LYS A 409 14.77 9.74 -2.52
CA LYS A 409 14.64 10.37 -1.20
C LYS A 409 15.96 10.34 -0.43
N SER A 410 16.68 9.22 -0.46
CA SER A 410 17.99 9.10 0.18
C SER A 410 19.02 10.06 -0.44
N GLN A 411 19.09 10.11 -1.77
CA GLN A 411 20.02 11.01 -2.48
C GLN A 411 19.71 12.49 -2.25
N ILE A 412 18.43 12.88 -2.26
CA ILE A 412 17.99 14.26 -1.97
C ILE A 412 18.40 14.65 -0.55
N LYS A 413 18.19 13.79 0.45
CA LYS A 413 18.63 14.05 1.82
C LYS A 413 20.14 14.25 1.92
N GLN A 414 20.93 13.48 1.16
CA GLN A 414 22.38 13.70 1.07
C GLN A 414 22.73 15.05 0.39
N MET A 415 22.03 15.44 -0.67
CA MET A 415 22.20 16.76 -1.32
C MET A 415 21.86 17.91 -0.37
N MET A 416 20.79 17.76 0.41
CA MET A 416 20.41 18.71 1.45
C MET A 416 21.47 18.78 2.54
N ALA A 417 21.99 17.63 3.00
CA ALA A 417 23.07 17.57 3.98
C ALA A 417 24.39 18.19 3.47
N ALA A 418 24.56 18.31 2.15
CA ALA A 418 25.66 19.02 1.51
C ALA A 418 25.41 20.54 1.35
N ASN A 419 24.26 21.07 1.82
CA ASN A 419 23.84 22.46 1.60
C ASN A 419 23.78 22.85 0.10
N ILE A 420 23.26 21.97 -0.74
CA ILE A 420 22.98 22.28 -2.15
C ILE A 420 21.68 23.07 -2.27
N ASP A 421 21.70 24.15 -3.03
CA ASP A 421 20.55 25.05 -3.21
C ASP A 421 19.77 24.75 -4.51
N VAL A 422 20.48 24.36 -5.58
CA VAL A 422 19.92 24.11 -6.91
C VAL A 422 20.43 22.81 -7.52
N LEU A 423 19.52 21.98 -8.01
CA LEU A 423 19.80 20.78 -8.79
C LEU A 423 19.66 21.10 -10.28
N TYR A 424 20.76 21.00 -11.01
CA TYR A 424 20.77 20.97 -12.47
C TYR A 424 20.46 19.54 -12.93
N VAL A 425 19.17 19.27 -13.10
CA VAL A 425 18.65 17.93 -13.36
C VAL A 425 18.79 17.62 -14.85
N HIS A 426 19.54 16.56 -15.15
CA HIS A 426 19.95 16.21 -16.51
C HIS A 426 18.76 15.88 -17.41
N LEU A 427 18.76 16.53 -18.57
CA LEU A 427 17.74 16.44 -19.61
C LEU A 427 18.40 15.93 -20.90
N ILE A 428 18.17 14.65 -21.17
CA ILE A 428 18.74 13.89 -22.30
C ILE A 428 17.65 13.40 -23.25
N MET A 429 18.05 12.53 -24.19
CA MET A 429 17.15 11.89 -25.15
C MET A 429 15.86 11.36 -24.52
N GLU A 430 14.76 11.57 -25.23
CA GLU A 430 13.44 11.08 -24.84
C GLU A 430 13.43 9.55 -24.93
N HIS A 431 13.31 8.91 -23.77
CA HIS A 431 13.15 7.47 -23.65
C HIS A 431 12.31 7.19 -22.40
N SER A 432 11.35 6.27 -22.51
CA SER A 432 10.33 6.04 -21.48
C SER A 432 10.91 5.83 -20.08
N TRP A 433 11.98 5.04 -19.95
CA TRP A 433 12.60 4.78 -18.65
C TRP A 433 13.44 5.97 -18.11
N HIS A 434 14.14 6.73 -18.96
CA HIS A 434 14.85 7.94 -18.51
C HIS A 434 13.88 8.98 -17.96
N ASP A 435 12.77 9.17 -18.67
CA ASP A 435 11.72 10.11 -18.29
C ASP A 435 11.03 9.66 -17.00
N GLN A 436 10.73 8.36 -16.86
CA GLN A 436 10.18 7.82 -15.62
C GLN A 436 11.12 8.04 -14.43
N ASN A 437 12.42 7.82 -14.58
CA ASN A 437 13.35 8.04 -13.47
C ASN A 437 13.46 9.51 -13.05
N ARG A 438 13.33 10.46 -13.99
CA ARG A 438 13.27 11.88 -13.67
C ARG A 438 11.95 12.26 -13.00
N ILE A 439 10.83 11.68 -13.44
CA ILE A 439 9.53 11.81 -12.73
C ILE A 439 9.65 11.25 -11.30
N ASN A 440 10.32 10.11 -11.10
CA ASN A 440 10.54 9.55 -9.77
C ASN A 440 11.36 10.49 -8.87
N LEU A 441 12.37 11.20 -9.41
CA LEU A 441 13.10 12.25 -8.68
C LEU A 441 12.16 13.38 -8.26
N PHE A 442 11.31 13.87 -9.18
CA PHE A 442 10.35 14.93 -8.88
C PHE A 442 9.28 14.49 -7.87
N GLN A 443 8.84 13.24 -7.93
CA GLN A 443 7.93 12.65 -6.96
C GLN A 443 8.61 12.54 -5.58
N ALA A 444 9.88 12.12 -5.52
CA ALA A 444 10.62 12.08 -4.26
C ALA A 444 10.77 13.48 -3.63
N LEU A 445 11.05 14.51 -4.44
CA LEU A 445 11.05 15.91 -3.99
C LEU A 445 9.67 16.33 -3.47
N ASN A 446 8.57 16.00 -4.16
CA ASN A 446 7.21 16.30 -3.69
C ASN A 446 6.90 15.63 -2.35
N GLU A 447 7.16 14.32 -2.24
CA GLU A 447 6.86 13.55 -1.04
C GLU A 447 7.67 14.05 0.17
N LEU A 448 8.95 14.42 -0.04
CA LEU A 448 9.75 15.04 1.03
C LEU A 448 9.17 16.40 1.45
N ARG A 449 8.71 17.24 0.52
CA ARG A 449 8.02 18.50 0.87
C ARG A 449 6.73 18.25 1.64
N LYS A 450 5.98 17.20 1.27
CA LYS A 450 4.78 16.76 2.01
C LYS A 450 5.12 16.33 3.44
N GLU A 451 6.29 15.74 3.64
CA GLU A 451 6.84 15.36 4.95
C GLU A 451 7.45 16.56 5.72
N GLY A 452 7.49 17.75 5.13
CA GLY A 452 7.97 18.98 5.76
C GLY A 452 9.45 19.26 5.53
N TYR A 453 10.06 18.66 4.51
CA TYR A 453 11.43 18.99 4.09
C TYR A 453 11.45 20.22 3.17
N ASP A 454 12.42 21.11 3.35
CA ASP A 454 12.73 22.19 2.41
C ASP A 454 13.80 21.72 1.43
N VAL A 455 13.35 21.09 0.34
CA VAL A 455 14.22 20.45 -0.64
C VAL A 455 14.89 21.45 -1.60
N PRO A 456 16.03 21.12 -2.23
CA PRO A 456 16.68 21.99 -3.19
C PRO A 456 15.79 22.26 -4.41
N LYS A 457 15.95 23.44 -5.03
CA LYS A 457 15.18 23.82 -6.22
C LYS A 457 15.71 23.09 -7.45
N VAL A 458 14.87 22.87 -8.45
CA VAL A 458 15.28 22.19 -9.70
C VAL A 458 15.36 23.15 -10.89
N ALA A 459 16.34 22.95 -11.75
CA ALA A 459 16.44 23.55 -13.08
C ALA A 459 16.83 22.49 -14.13
N PRO A 460 16.33 22.60 -15.36
CA PRO A 460 16.70 21.69 -16.44
C PRO A 460 18.13 21.92 -16.90
N PHE A 461 18.93 20.86 -16.91
CA PHE A 461 20.25 20.80 -17.53
C PHE A 461 20.18 20.11 -18.88
N LEU A 462 20.03 20.88 -19.96
CA LEU A 462 19.96 20.33 -21.31
C LEU A 462 21.35 19.92 -21.80
N ASP A 463 21.51 18.65 -22.12
CA ASP A 463 22.70 18.09 -22.77
C ASP A 463 22.41 17.83 -24.27
N PRO A 464 22.82 18.75 -25.16
CA PRO A 464 22.55 18.67 -26.59
C PRO A 464 23.30 17.54 -27.29
N LEU A 465 24.44 17.08 -26.75
CA LEU A 465 25.23 16.02 -27.37
C LEU A 465 24.56 14.66 -27.24
N ILE A 466 23.90 14.40 -26.12
CA ILE A 466 23.12 13.17 -25.93
C ILE A 466 21.70 13.35 -26.46
N THR A 467 21.13 14.55 -26.38
CA THR A 467 19.75 14.81 -26.84
C THR A 467 19.61 14.72 -28.36
N TRP A 468 20.56 15.30 -29.11
CA TRP A 468 20.59 15.27 -30.56
C TRP A 468 21.89 14.63 -31.04
N ASP A 469 21.80 13.39 -31.52
CA ASP A 469 22.96 12.60 -31.97
C ASP A 469 23.34 12.85 -33.44
N GLY A 470 22.53 13.61 -34.18
CA GLY A 470 22.70 13.90 -35.61
C GLY A 470 22.36 12.73 -36.53
N ALA A 471 22.03 11.56 -35.97
CA ALA A 471 21.69 10.35 -36.68
C ALA A 471 20.22 9.97 -36.49
N ALA A 472 19.85 9.47 -35.30
CA ALA A 472 18.46 9.14 -34.96
C ALA A 472 17.64 10.42 -34.73
N ARG A 473 18.26 11.48 -34.19
CA ARG A 473 17.64 12.78 -33.96
C ARG A 473 18.51 13.89 -34.57
N PRO A 474 18.09 14.50 -35.70
CA PRO A 474 18.89 15.49 -36.40
C PRO A 474 19.07 16.76 -35.56
N TYR A 475 20.21 17.44 -35.75
CA TYR A 475 20.48 18.71 -35.10
C TYR A 475 19.42 19.77 -35.46
N PRO A 476 18.78 20.42 -34.48
CA PRO A 476 17.76 21.42 -34.77
C PRO A 476 18.37 22.63 -35.47
N ASN A 477 17.74 23.07 -36.55
CA ASN A 477 18.12 24.30 -37.24
C ASN A 477 17.42 25.50 -36.62
N LEU A 478 18.15 26.24 -35.77
CA LEU A 478 17.62 27.33 -34.96
C LEU A 478 17.31 28.60 -35.78
N ALA A 479 17.57 28.61 -37.08
CA ALA A 479 17.06 29.66 -37.99
C ALA A 479 15.60 29.42 -38.42
N THR A 480 15.05 28.24 -38.14
CA THR A 480 13.68 27.85 -38.52
C THR A 480 12.77 27.76 -37.30
N THR A 481 11.47 27.99 -37.48
CA THR A 481 10.47 27.82 -36.42
C THR A 481 10.51 26.41 -35.83
N ALA A 482 10.52 25.38 -36.69
CA ALA A 482 10.54 23.99 -36.24
C ALA A 482 11.79 23.63 -35.40
N GLY A 483 12.97 24.14 -35.76
CA GLY A 483 14.17 23.92 -34.94
C GLY A 483 14.12 24.62 -33.59
N LYS A 484 13.52 25.82 -33.54
CA LYS A 484 13.28 26.55 -32.27
C LYS A 484 12.23 25.86 -31.40
N ASP A 485 11.17 25.33 -32.01
CA ASP A 485 10.13 24.55 -31.34
C ASP A 485 10.73 23.28 -30.73
N GLU A 486 11.52 22.55 -31.50
CA GLU A 486 12.22 21.32 -31.06
C GLU A 486 13.17 21.58 -29.89
N PHE A 487 13.93 22.68 -29.94
CA PHE A 487 14.82 23.07 -28.86
C PHE A 487 14.04 23.41 -27.58
N ALA A 488 13.01 24.26 -27.68
CA ALA A 488 12.16 24.62 -26.54
C ALA A 488 11.34 23.43 -26.00
N ALA A 489 10.98 22.48 -26.85
CA ALA A 489 10.22 21.28 -26.46
C ALA A 489 10.95 20.44 -25.42
N GLN A 490 12.29 20.50 -25.35
CA GLN A 490 13.04 19.79 -24.31
C GLN A 490 12.79 20.40 -22.93
N TYR A 491 12.84 21.72 -22.82
CA TYR A 491 12.51 22.41 -21.58
C TYR A 491 11.03 22.26 -21.21
N ILE A 492 10.12 22.32 -22.19
CA ILE A 492 8.69 22.05 -21.97
C ILE A 492 8.48 20.63 -21.43
N ARG A 493 9.15 19.62 -21.99
CA ARG A 493 9.11 18.23 -21.52
C ARG A 493 9.53 18.12 -20.06
N PHE A 494 10.59 18.82 -19.65
CA PHE A 494 11.05 18.84 -18.26
C PHE A 494 9.96 19.37 -17.30
N PHE A 495 9.39 20.53 -17.61
CA PHE A 495 8.38 21.13 -16.73
C PHE A 495 7.06 20.35 -16.71
N ASN A 496 6.65 19.77 -17.84
CA ASN A 496 5.48 18.86 -17.87
C ASN A 496 5.68 17.65 -16.94
N GLN A 497 6.88 17.06 -16.91
CA GLN A 497 7.19 15.96 -16.00
C GLN A 497 7.22 16.42 -14.55
N TYR A 498 7.78 17.59 -14.26
CA TYR A 498 7.77 18.18 -12.92
C TYR A 498 6.33 18.36 -12.41
N TYR A 499 5.49 19.06 -13.17
CA TYR A 499 4.11 19.36 -12.76
C TYR A 499 3.20 18.13 -12.75
N SER A 500 3.53 17.05 -13.48
CA SER A 500 2.75 15.79 -13.42
C SER A 500 2.70 15.11 -12.04
N VAL A 501 3.62 15.47 -11.13
CA VAL A 501 3.71 14.91 -9.77
C VAL A 501 3.87 15.99 -8.69
N ASN A 502 3.76 17.27 -9.07
CA ASN A 502 3.86 18.42 -8.18
C ASN A 502 2.64 19.33 -8.37
N GLU A 503 1.51 18.91 -7.81
CA GLU A 503 0.22 19.61 -7.90
C GLU A 503 -0.11 20.43 -6.64
N ASP A 504 0.80 20.46 -5.66
CA ASP A 504 0.61 21.24 -4.45
C ASP A 504 0.73 22.76 -4.70
N ALA A 505 0.13 23.55 -3.81
CA ALA A 505 0.05 25.01 -3.94
C ALA A 505 1.42 25.73 -3.97
N TYR A 506 2.50 25.04 -3.59
CA TYR A 506 3.85 25.58 -3.53
C TYR A 506 4.79 24.98 -4.59
N ALA A 507 4.29 24.22 -5.56
CA ALA A 507 5.12 23.60 -6.61
C ALA A 507 6.02 24.63 -7.34
N ASP A 508 5.46 25.80 -7.70
CA ASP A 508 6.20 26.86 -8.39
C ASP A 508 7.41 27.41 -7.61
N ASP A 509 7.40 27.27 -6.29
CA ASP A 509 8.46 27.75 -5.40
C ASP A 509 9.73 26.90 -5.42
N TYR A 510 9.62 25.67 -5.90
CA TYR A 510 10.70 24.70 -5.99
C TYR A 510 11.29 24.57 -7.40
N ILE A 511 10.84 25.40 -8.34
CA ILE A 511 11.55 25.68 -9.58
C ILE A 511 12.56 26.79 -9.34
N ALA A 512 13.82 26.58 -9.76
CA ALA A 512 14.87 27.56 -9.58
C ALA A 512 14.57 28.84 -10.38
N ARG A 513 14.63 29.98 -9.68
CA ARG A 513 14.38 31.32 -10.23
C ARG A 513 15.46 32.27 -9.73
N ILE A 514 15.96 33.12 -10.62
CA ILE A 514 16.88 34.23 -10.27
C ILE A 514 16.25 35.53 -10.74
N ASP A 515 16.03 36.47 -9.81
CA ASP A 515 15.33 37.74 -10.04
C ASP A 515 13.94 37.51 -10.69
N GLY A 516 13.22 36.52 -10.17
CA GLY A 516 11.90 36.10 -10.65
C GLY A 516 11.87 35.37 -11.99
N ARG A 517 13.02 35.17 -12.67
CA ARG A 517 13.11 34.50 -13.98
C ARG A 517 13.46 33.02 -13.83
N VAL A 518 12.77 32.15 -14.55
CA VAL A 518 12.99 30.68 -14.51
C VAL A 518 14.38 30.35 -15.04
N VAL A 519 15.16 29.60 -14.28
CA VAL A 519 16.52 29.19 -14.65
C VAL A 519 16.47 28.04 -15.66
N LEU A 520 17.22 28.17 -16.75
CA LEU A 520 17.49 27.11 -17.72
C LEU A 520 18.99 26.95 -17.87
N ASP A 521 19.47 25.71 -17.95
CA ASP A 521 20.89 25.39 -18.12
C ASP A 521 21.11 24.60 -19.43
N THR A 522 22.27 24.79 -20.07
CA THR A 522 22.64 24.05 -21.28
C THR A 522 24.13 23.80 -21.42
N TRP A 523 24.47 22.60 -21.89
CA TRP A 523 25.83 22.22 -22.20
C TRP A 523 26.18 22.46 -23.68
N HIS A 524 27.27 23.18 -23.99
CA HIS A 524 27.90 23.23 -25.32
C HIS A 524 26.95 23.24 -26.55
N VAL A 525 25.87 24.03 -26.51
CA VAL A 525 24.77 23.92 -27.49
C VAL A 525 25.16 24.10 -28.96
N HIS A 526 26.26 24.80 -29.24
CA HIS A 526 26.78 24.96 -30.60
C HIS A 526 27.28 23.65 -31.25
N LEU A 527 27.56 22.59 -30.47
CA LEU A 527 28.06 21.31 -30.98
C LEU A 527 26.98 20.48 -31.69
N SER A 528 25.73 20.58 -31.25
CA SER A 528 24.61 19.75 -31.72
C SER A 528 23.44 20.57 -32.25
N THR A 529 23.69 21.79 -32.70
CA THR A 529 22.66 22.66 -33.31
C THR A 529 23.18 23.31 -34.59
N VAL A 530 22.27 23.70 -35.47
CA VAL A 530 22.60 24.42 -36.72
C VAL A 530 22.08 25.85 -36.63
N ASN A 531 22.88 26.82 -37.08
CA ASN A 531 22.57 28.26 -37.01
C ASN A 531 22.26 28.74 -35.58
N THR A 532 23.05 28.28 -34.59
CA THR A 532 22.85 28.52 -33.15
C THR A 532 22.57 29.98 -32.80
N ALA A 533 23.26 30.92 -33.45
CA ALA A 533 23.08 32.37 -33.25
C ALA A 533 21.69 32.92 -33.63
N SER A 534 20.85 32.12 -34.29
CA SER A 534 19.48 32.53 -34.68
C SER A 534 18.43 32.28 -33.59
N LEU A 535 18.78 31.55 -32.52
CA LEU A 535 17.94 31.42 -31.33
C LEU A 535 18.06 32.68 -30.49
N THR A 536 16.93 33.23 -30.06
CA THR A 536 16.87 34.39 -29.15
C THR A 536 16.22 34.03 -27.83
N ARG A 537 16.47 34.82 -26.78
CA ARG A 537 15.78 34.68 -25.49
C ARG A 537 14.26 34.69 -25.64
N GLN A 538 13.75 35.56 -26.51
CA GLN A 538 12.31 35.69 -26.76
C GLN A 538 11.72 34.41 -27.37
N ASP A 539 12.47 33.71 -28.22
CA ASP A 539 12.00 32.46 -28.82
C ASP A 539 11.71 31.39 -27.76
N LEU A 540 12.54 31.29 -26.72
CA LEU A 540 12.35 30.35 -25.61
C LEU A 540 11.28 30.83 -24.63
N ALA A 541 11.41 32.07 -24.15
CA ALA A 541 10.52 32.63 -23.16
C ALA A 541 9.05 32.65 -23.63
N GLN A 542 8.79 32.96 -24.90
CA GLN A 542 7.43 32.94 -25.44
C GLN A 542 6.83 31.54 -25.54
N ARG A 543 7.64 30.52 -25.87
CA ARG A 543 7.17 29.13 -25.96
C ARG A 543 6.84 28.56 -24.58
N LEU A 544 7.70 28.81 -23.59
CA LEU A 544 7.44 28.41 -22.20
C LEU A 544 6.25 29.17 -21.61
N SER A 545 6.15 30.49 -21.84
CA SER A 545 5.01 31.29 -21.38
C SER A 545 3.70 30.84 -22.03
N ALA A 546 3.71 30.52 -23.33
CA ALA A 546 2.52 30.03 -24.02
C ALA A 546 2.02 28.69 -23.47
N GLU A 547 2.93 27.82 -23.03
CA GLU A 547 2.59 26.52 -22.46
C GLU A 547 2.10 26.64 -21.02
N PHE A 548 2.81 27.39 -20.16
CA PHE A 548 2.63 27.29 -18.71
C PHE A 548 2.03 28.52 -18.03
N ALA A 549 2.12 29.73 -18.62
CA ALA A 549 1.81 30.96 -17.89
C ALA A 549 0.34 31.12 -17.45
N ALA A 550 -0.58 30.36 -18.04
CA ALA A 550 -1.99 30.36 -17.66
C ALA A 550 -2.22 29.77 -16.26
N GLU A 551 -1.44 28.75 -15.88
CA GLU A 551 -1.55 28.03 -14.62
C GLU A 551 -0.39 28.38 -13.67
N HIS A 552 0.78 28.68 -14.22
CA HIS A 552 2.03 28.92 -13.50
C HIS A 552 2.60 30.30 -13.85
N ALA A 553 2.23 31.32 -13.08
CA ALA A 553 2.53 32.72 -13.38
C ALA A 553 4.05 33.01 -13.49
N ILE A 554 4.90 32.16 -12.90
CA ILE A 554 6.36 32.28 -12.93
C ILE A 554 6.94 32.35 -14.35
N PHE A 555 6.28 31.73 -15.35
CA PHE A 555 6.74 31.74 -16.74
C PHE A 555 6.46 33.07 -17.47
N SER A 556 5.73 34.00 -16.84
CA SER A 556 5.49 35.35 -17.41
C SER A 556 6.68 36.30 -17.22
N SER A 557 7.58 36.00 -16.28
CA SER A 557 8.73 36.84 -15.93
C SER A 557 9.93 36.64 -16.85
N GLY A 558 9.88 35.68 -17.77
CA GLY A 558 10.98 35.33 -18.67
C GLY A 558 11.94 34.30 -18.07
N ILE A 559 13.10 34.14 -18.70
CA ILE A 559 14.10 33.10 -18.37
C ILE A 559 15.43 33.72 -17.93
N TYR A 560 16.16 32.98 -17.09
CA TYR A 560 17.57 33.18 -16.75
C TYR A 560 18.36 32.03 -17.36
N MET A 561 19.28 32.32 -18.27
CA MET A 561 19.98 31.31 -19.07
C MET A 561 21.41 31.11 -18.57
N VAL A 562 21.71 29.91 -18.10
CA VAL A 562 23.05 29.44 -17.77
C VAL A 562 23.62 28.68 -18.98
N GLY A 563 24.86 28.99 -19.34
CA GLY A 563 25.58 28.35 -20.44
C GLY A 563 26.98 27.90 -20.05
N THR A 564 27.63 27.17 -20.94
CA THR A 564 28.99 26.67 -20.71
C THR A 564 30.04 27.72 -21.09
N ASP A 565 31.10 27.86 -20.29
CA ASP A 565 32.16 28.85 -20.50
C ASP A 565 32.76 28.82 -21.92
N GLY A 566 33.03 30.01 -22.44
CA GLY A 566 33.61 30.21 -23.77
C GLY A 566 32.72 29.77 -24.94
N CYS A 567 31.48 29.32 -24.66
CA CYS A 567 30.62 28.69 -25.64
C CYS A 567 29.22 29.31 -25.65
N ALA A 568 28.72 29.52 -26.87
CA ALA A 568 27.31 29.62 -27.21
C ALA A 568 26.51 30.79 -26.58
N LEU A 569 25.18 30.64 -26.48
CA LEU A 569 24.12 31.58 -26.91
C LEU A 569 24.34 33.07 -26.55
N SER A 570 24.04 33.96 -27.51
CA SER A 570 24.24 35.43 -27.35
C SER A 570 23.41 36.11 -26.24
N PHE A 571 22.55 35.35 -25.55
CA PHE A 571 21.65 35.84 -24.51
C PHE A 571 21.81 35.09 -23.19
N GLU A 572 22.90 34.35 -23.00
CA GLU A 572 23.25 33.80 -21.68
C GLU A 572 23.33 34.94 -20.65
N ASP A 573 22.85 34.67 -19.43
CA ASP A 573 23.01 35.57 -18.28
C ASP A 573 24.28 35.22 -17.50
N GLU A 574 24.60 33.93 -17.44
CA GLU A 574 25.65 33.34 -16.63
C GLU A 574 26.38 32.26 -17.42
N GLN A 575 27.69 32.14 -17.22
CA GLN A 575 28.47 31.02 -17.73
C GLN A 575 29.12 30.24 -16.59
N VAL A 576 29.31 28.95 -16.82
CA VAL A 576 29.95 28.03 -15.89
C VAL A 576 30.94 27.14 -16.63
N VAL A 577 32.10 26.87 -16.01
CA VAL A 577 33.03 25.84 -16.47
C VAL A 577 32.40 24.48 -16.13
N GLN A 578 31.48 24.00 -16.96
CA GLN A 578 30.68 22.79 -16.69
C GLN A 578 31.10 21.66 -17.63
N PHE A 579 31.67 20.59 -17.08
CA PHE A 579 32.24 19.43 -17.77
C PHE A 579 33.30 19.78 -18.82
N GLN A 580 34.08 20.85 -18.59
CA GLN A 580 35.08 21.35 -19.52
C GLN A 580 36.52 21.15 -19.07
N GLN A 581 36.75 21.13 -17.75
CA GLN A 581 38.10 21.19 -17.19
C GLN A 581 38.31 20.10 -16.16
N HIS A 582 39.45 19.43 -16.27
CA HIS A 582 39.90 18.45 -15.27
C HIS A 582 40.72 19.13 -14.17
N ALA A 583 40.10 20.08 -13.47
CA ALA A 583 40.68 20.85 -12.39
C ALA A 583 39.75 20.86 -11.17
N TYR A 584 40.31 20.92 -9.96
CA TYR A 584 39.53 21.00 -8.71
C TYR A 584 38.80 22.33 -8.54
N PHE A 585 39.36 23.40 -9.11
CA PHE A 585 38.91 24.77 -9.00
C PHE A 585 39.19 25.47 -10.33
N ASP A 586 38.16 26.01 -10.97
CA ASP A 586 38.30 26.85 -12.16
C ASP A 586 37.19 27.90 -12.18
N THR A 587 37.51 29.11 -12.63
CA THR A 587 36.61 30.26 -12.56
C THR A 587 36.35 30.83 -13.95
N THR A 588 35.12 31.27 -14.19
CA THR A 588 34.78 32.12 -15.32
C THR A 588 34.06 33.38 -14.86
N ASP A 589 34.27 34.47 -15.61
CA ASP A 589 33.63 35.76 -15.41
C ASP A 589 32.78 36.07 -16.65
N TYR A 590 31.47 36.14 -16.48
CA TYR A 590 30.54 36.43 -17.57
C TYR A 590 29.42 37.35 -17.11
N ASN A 591 29.16 38.42 -17.88
CA ASN A 591 28.14 39.44 -17.57
C ASN A 591 28.16 39.99 -16.13
N GLY A 592 29.35 40.02 -15.50
CA GLY A 592 29.52 40.51 -14.13
C GLY A 592 29.20 39.48 -13.05
N ILE A 593 28.94 38.24 -13.43
CA ILE A 593 28.80 37.08 -12.53
C ILE A 593 30.09 36.28 -12.60
N ARG A 594 30.70 36.03 -11.43
CA ARG A 594 31.85 35.13 -11.31
C ARG A 594 31.38 33.79 -10.78
N THR A 595 31.55 32.78 -11.61
CA THR A 595 31.18 31.39 -11.31
C THR A 595 32.42 30.54 -11.17
N VAL A 596 32.37 29.58 -10.24
CA VAL A 596 33.46 28.62 -10.01
C VAL A 596 32.97 27.18 -10.18
N GLN A 597 33.74 26.37 -10.89
CA GLN A 597 33.65 24.91 -10.85
C GLN A 597 34.43 24.42 -9.63
N VAL A 598 33.81 23.60 -8.79
CA VAL A 598 34.47 22.85 -7.72
C VAL A 598 34.29 21.36 -7.99
N LYS A 599 35.38 20.59 -8.02
CA LYS A 599 35.36 19.18 -8.42
C LYS A 599 36.05 18.29 -7.40
N GLY A 600 35.39 17.22 -6.98
CA GLY A 600 35.91 16.26 -5.97
C GLY A 600 37.10 15.44 -6.45
N GLY A 601 37.10 15.12 -7.74
CA GLY A 601 38.07 14.31 -8.44
C GLY A 601 37.55 14.01 -9.85
N TYR A 602 38.30 13.25 -10.63
CA TYR A 602 37.89 12.83 -11.97
C TYR A 602 38.61 11.57 -12.36
N TRP A 603 37.92 10.64 -12.99
CA TRP A 603 38.50 9.39 -13.42
C TRP A 603 37.63 8.74 -14.49
N ASP A 604 38.08 8.77 -15.75
CA ASP A 604 37.39 8.16 -16.90
C ASP A 604 38.22 7.04 -17.58
N GLN A 605 39.35 6.64 -16.99
CA GLN A 605 40.24 5.59 -17.53
C GLN A 605 39.58 4.20 -17.61
N ASN A 606 38.48 4.00 -16.90
CA ASN A 606 37.56 2.87 -16.98
C ASN A 606 36.78 2.82 -18.31
N ILE A 607 36.54 3.97 -18.95
CA ILE A 607 35.75 4.09 -20.20
C ILE A 607 36.51 4.71 -21.39
N ARG A 608 37.68 5.33 -21.19
CA ARG A 608 38.49 5.98 -22.25
C ARG A 608 39.95 5.54 -22.25
N GLU A 609 40.58 5.54 -23.43
CA GLU A 609 41.99 5.16 -23.63
C GLU A 609 42.76 6.13 -24.57
N PRO A 610 43.76 6.90 -24.08
CA PRO A 610 44.05 7.12 -22.66
C PRO A 610 42.97 8.01 -22.03
N GLY A 611 42.48 7.62 -20.86
CA GLY A 611 41.64 8.50 -20.02
C GLY A 611 42.46 9.48 -19.17
N TYR A 612 41.76 10.38 -18.50
CA TYR A 612 42.25 11.33 -17.52
C TYR A 612 42.02 10.86 -16.08
N TRP A 613 42.92 11.24 -15.17
CA TRP A 613 42.80 11.00 -13.74
C TRP A 613 43.16 12.27 -12.96
N LEU A 614 42.28 12.67 -12.05
CA LEU A 614 42.41 13.75 -11.10
C LEU A 614 42.12 13.17 -9.71
N ALA A 615 43.17 13.02 -8.91
CA ALA A 615 43.13 12.27 -7.65
C ALA A 615 42.16 12.86 -6.63
N ARG A 616 41.50 12.00 -5.84
CA ARG A 616 40.72 12.42 -4.67
C ARG A 616 41.62 12.73 -3.49
N SER A 617 42.71 11.97 -3.32
CA SER A 617 43.70 12.13 -2.24
C SER A 617 43.03 12.31 -0.87
N GLY A 618 42.02 11.47 -0.61
CA GLY A 618 41.26 11.46 0.63
C GLY A 618 40.52 12.76 0.98
N GLY A 619 40.19 13.57 -0.03
CA GLY A 619 39.43 14.82 0.11
C GLY A 619 40.30 16.08 0.23
N THR A 620 41.62 15.95 0.34
CA THR A 620 42.52 17.09 0.57
C THR A 620 42.42 18.16 -0.53
N HIS A 621 42.35 17.75 -1.81
CA HIS A 621 42.23 18.71 -2.91
C HIS A 621 40.87 19.41 -2.94
N TYR A 622 39.80 18.69 -2.64
CA TYR A 622 38.45 19.24 -2.61
C TYR A 622 38.27 20.27 -1.49
N LYS A 623 38.79 19.99 -0.29
CA LYS A 623 38.84 20.98 0.82
C LYS A 623 39.59 22.25 0.42
N ASN A 624 40.72 22.09 -0.29
CA ASN A 624 41.49 23.25 -0.76
C ASN A 624 40.72 24.07 -1.80
N ALA A 625 39.94 23.44 -2.68
CA ALA A 625 39.09 24.16 -3.62
C ALA A 625 38.02 24.99 -2.88
N TRP A 626 37.34 24.43 -1.87
CA TRP A 626 36.42 25.20 -1.02
C TRP A 626 37.09 26.33 -0.24
N ASN A 627 38.32 26.13 0.24
CA ASN A 627 39.09 27.21 0.86
C ASN A 627 39.38 28.36 -0.12
N LEU A 628 39.60 28.06 -1.41
CA LEU A 628 39.77 29.07 -2.44
C LEU A 628 38.46 29.81 -2.72
N VAL A 629 37.33 29.10 -2.77
CA VAL A 629 35.99 29.72 -2.90
C VAL A 629 35.78 30.74 -1.78
N ASN A 630 35.96 30.32 -0.53
CA ASN A 630 35.72 31.17 0.65
C ASN A 630 36.76 32.30 0.81
N ALA A 631 37.87 32.26 0.07
CA ALA A 631 38.87 33.32 0.04
C ALA A 631 38.58 34.39 -1.03
N ASP A 632 37.74 34.11 -2.03
CA ASP A 632 37.41 35.05 -3.11
C ASP A 632 35.96 35.55 -2.97
N SER A 633 35.81 36.72 -2.36
CA SER A 633 34.51 37.38 -2.20
C SER A 633 33.86 37.86 -3.51
N ALA A 634 34.55 37.76 -4.65
CA ALA A 634 33.97 38.08 -5.95
C ALA A 634 33.13 36.94 -6.51
N ILE A 635 33.31 35.70 -6.03
CA ILE A 635 32.53 34.54 -6.46
C ILE A 635 31.10 34.69 -5.92
N SER A 636 30.12 34.56 -6.81
CA SER A 636 28.69 34.58 -6.47
C SER A 636 27.96 33.29 -6.85
N ARG A 637 28.64 32.38 -7.55
CA ARG A 637 28.08 31.09 -8.00
C ARG A 637 29.09 29.98 -7.80
N VAL A 638 28.70 28.93 -7.10
CA VAL A 638 29.45 27.68 -7.04
C VAL A 638 28.69 26.62 -7.81
N TYR A 639 29.37 25.99 -8.76
CA TYR A 639 28.93 24.79 -9.44
C TYR A 639 29.81 23.61 -9.01
N ILE A 640 29.20 22.59 -8.44
CA ILE A 640 29.88 21.37 -8.06
C ILE A 640 29.75 20.37 -9.20
N GLU A 641 30.89 19.89 -9.68
CA GLU A 641 30.96 18.81 -10.65
C GLU A 641 31.41 17.52 -9.96
N SER A 642 30.51 16.58 -9.68
CA SER A 642 29.04 16.59 -9.88
C SER A 642 28.37 15.89 -8.70
N TRP A 643 27.04 15.73 -8.67
CA TRP A 643 26.44 14.89 -7.64
C TRP A 643 26.78 13.42 -7.87
N ASN A 644 26.46 12.90 -9.05
CA ASN A 644 26.45 11.46 -9.31
C ASN A 644 26.99 11.02 -10.67
N GLU A 645 27.78 11.83 -11.40
CA GLU A 645 28.46 11.33 -12.60
C GLU A 645 29.46 10.22 -12.22
N TYR A 646 28.99 8.98 -12.38
CA TYR A 646 29.59 7.78 -11.82
C TYR A 646 30.70 7.27 -12.72
N ASP A 647 30.44 7.18 -14.02
CA ASP A 647 31.40 6.64 -14.99
C ASP A 647 32.65 7.52 -15.14
N GLU A 648 32.54 8.84 -14.92
CA GLU A 648 33.70 9.74 -14.93
C GLU A 648 34.25 10.03 -13.52
N GLY A 649 33.70 9.38 -12.48
CA GLY A 649 34.23 9.42 -11.12
C GLY A 649 34.23 10.78 -10.45
N SER A 650 33.42 11.74 -10.93
CA SER A 650 33.35 13.11 -10.38
C SER A 650 32.29 13.29 -9.28
N GLY A 651 31.35 12.35 -9.15
CA GLY A 651 30.26 12.42 -8.16
C GLY A 651 30.73 12.55 -6.70
N ILE A 652 29.99 13.30 -5.87
CA ILE A 652 30.30 13.54 -4.45
C ILE A 652 29.39 12.77 -3.46
N TYR A 653 28.52 11.89 -3.96
CA TYR A 653 27.66 10.98 -3.18
C TYR A 653 28.43 10.21 -2.09
N ALA A 654 27.74 9.68 -1.08
CA ALA A 654 28.38 8.84 -0.07
C ALA A 654 28.97 7.56 -0.69
N ALA A 655 30.26 7.29 -0.44
CA ALA A 655 30.98 6.19 -1.08
C ALA A 655 31.57 5.19 -0.07
N ASP A 656 31.73 3.94 -0.50
CA ASP A 656 32.41 2.90 0.26
C ASP A 656 33.92 3.17 0.30
N CYS A 657 34.41 3.67 1.43
CA CYS A 657 35.82 3.97 1.66
C CYS A 657 36.73 2.74 1.69
N VAL A 658 36.18 1.54 1.95
CA VAL A 658 36.97 0.31 2.14
C VAL A 658 37.24 -0.36 0.82
N ASN A 659 36.22 -0.44 -0.04
CA ASN A 659 36.30 -1.15 -1.31
C ASN A 659 36.60 -0.22 -2.51
N SER A 660 36.58 1.10 -2.31
CA SER A 660 37.00 2.07 -3.33
C SER A 660 38.49 2.40 -3.25
N PRO A 661 39.16 2.68 -4.39
CA PRO A 661 38.61 2.65 -5.74
C PRO A 661 38.35 1.23 -6.25
N ASP A 662 37.20 1.00 -6.89
CA ASP A 662 36.94 -0.26 -7.59
C ASP A 662 37.76 -0.32 -8.87
N LEU A 663 38.46 -1.42 -9.00
CA LEU A 663 39.56 -1.59 -9.90
C LEU A 663 39.15 -2.20 -11.26
N PHE A 664 37.91 -1.94 -11.70
CA PHE A 664 37.25 -2.53 -12.87
C PHE A 664 38.21 -2.89 -14.02
N ASP A 665 38.35 -4.19 -14.31
CA ASP A 665 39.19 -4.75 -15.40
C ASP A 665 40.70 -4.43 -15.35
N GLY A 666 41.21 -3.91 -14.22
CA GLY A 666 42.65 -3.70 -14.00
C GLY A 666 43.29 -2.60 -14.87
N ARG A 667 42.50 -1.71 -15.47
CA ARG A 667 42.97 -0.66 -16.38
C ARG A 667 43.47 0.57 -15.59
N TYR A 668 44.80 0.65 -15.41
CA TYR A 668 45.51 1.82 -14.86
C TYR A 668 46.52 2.33 -15.87
N TYR A 669 46.27 3.51 -16.41
CA TYR A 669 47.21 4.13 -17.33
C TYR A 669 48.14 5.12 -16.61
N THR A 670 47.75 5.59 -15.42
CA THR A 670 48.57 6.50 -14.61
C THR A 670 49.16 5.78 -13.39
N PRO A 671 50.49 5.68 -13.25
CA PRO A 671 51.10 5.02 -12.10
C PRO A 671 50.70 5.66 -10.76
N GLY A 672 50.24 4.84 -9.82
CA GLY A 672 49.90 5.26 -8.46
C GLY A 672 48.43 5.57 -8.25
N SER A 673 47.61 5.66 -9.32
CA SER A 673 46.17 5.90 -9.21
C SER A 673 45.46 4.79 -8.45
N GLU A 674 45.96 3.55 -8.52
CA GLU A 674 45.46 2.40 -7.77
C GLU A 674 45.54 2.55 -6.24
N ASN A 675 46.30 3.53 -5.74
CA ASN A 675 46.44 3.82 -4.30
C ASN A 675 45.67 5.09 -3.88
N ASP A 676 44.90 5.69 -4.77
CA ASP A 676 44.04 6.81 -4.42
C ASP A 676 42.97 6.35 -3.41
N ILE A 677 42.50 7.27 -2.57
CA ILE A 677 41.54 6.96 -1.51
C ILE A 677 40.42 7.98 -1.50
N TRP A 678 39.21 7.51 -1.18
CA TRP A 678 38.04 8.39 -1.05
C TRP A 678 38.22 9.39 0.09
N SER A 679 38.53 8.90 1.29
CA SER A 679 38.65 9.70 2.51
C SER A 679 39.89 9.33 3.32
N GLU A 680 40.66 10.32 3.79
CA GLU A 680 41.73 10.13 4.78
C GLU A 680 41.18 9.68 6.15
N SER A 681 39.94 10.07 6.47
CA SER A 681 39.29 9.79 7.75
C SER A 681 38.50 8.47 7.75
N ASN A 682 38.46 7.77 6.62
CA ASN A 682 37.57 6.64 6.37
C ASN A 682 36.08 7.00 6.57
N ASP A 683 35.71 8.26 6.32
CA ASP A 683 34.32 8.75 6.35
C ASP A 683 33.67 8.67 4.96
N PRO A 684 32.62 7.84 4.77
CA PRO A 684 31.87 7.76 3.51
C PRO A 684 31.31 9.11 3.03
N TYR A 685 30.99 10.00 3.96
CA TYR A 685 30.33 11.30 3.72
C TYR A 685 31.32 12.47 3.62
N GLU A 686 32.62 12.21 3.49
CA GLU A 686 33.69 13.22 3.49
C GLU A 686 33.42 14.41 2.54
N TYR A 687 32.99 14.15 1.30
CA TYR A 687 32.72 15.20 0.31
C TYR A 687 31.42 15.94 0.57
N ILE A 688 30.40 15.27 1.09
CA ILE A 688 29.13 15.88 1.50
C ILE A 688 29.39 16.87 2.64
N LYS A 689 30.10 16.43 3.68
CA LYS A 689 30.46 17.28 4.84
C LYS A 689 31.39 18.43 4.47
N THR A 690 32.36 18.18 3.59
CA THR A 690 33.24 19.24 3.07
C THR A 690 32.45 20.28 2.29
N THR A 691 31.49 19.84 1.48
CA THR A 691 30.59 20.73 0.74
C THR A 691 29.73 21.54 1.70
N ALA A 692 29.09 20.91 2.69
CA ALA A 692 28.26 21.60 3.67
C ALA A 692 29.02 22.70 4.43
N ALA A 693 30.24 22.38 4.87
CA ALA A 693 31.11 23.32 5.59
C ALA A 693 31.58 24.48 4.69
N GLY A 694 31.89 24.20 3.43
CA GLY A 694 32.27 25.23 2.45
C GLY A 694 31.09 26.12 2.07
N ALA A 695 29.96 25.50 1.72
CA ALA A 695 28.71 26.16 1.35
C ALA A 695 28.19 27.05 2.47
N GLY A 696 28.24 26.61 3.74
CA GLY A 696 27.73 27.41 4.86
C GLY A 696 28.60 28.61 5.26
N ILE A 697 29.80 28.75 4.66
CA ILE A 697 30.59 29.99 4.72
C ILE A 697 30.29 30.88 3.51
N PHE A 698 29.94 30.27 2.38
CA PHE A 698 29.76 30.92 1.09
C PHE A 698 28.35 31.50 0.86
N ASN A 699 27.32 30.78 1.27
CA ASN A 699 25.92 31.09 0.98
C ASN A 699 25.36 32.21 1.90
N ASP A 700 24.12 32.62 1.65
CA ASP A 700 23.44 33.69 2.39
C ASP A 700 22.57 33.20 3.57
N THR A 701 22.65 31.91 3.93
CA THR A 701 21.78 31.28 4.93
C THR A 701 22.32 31.49 6.35
N ASP A 702 21.43 31.84 7.28
CA ASP A 702 21.80 31.97 8.69
C ASP A 702 22.20 30.62 9.31
N ASN A 703 23.25 30.61 10.14
CA ASN A 703 23.68 29.40 10.84
C ASN A 703 22.61 28.85 11.81
N TYR A 704 21.89 29.73 12.51
CA TYR A 704 20.89 29.39 13.52
C TYR A 704 19.51 29.86 13.07
N ASN A 705 18.75 28.99 12.41
CA ASN A 705 17.38 29.30 12.03
C ASN A 705 16.49 28.07 12.09
N ALA A 706 15.22 28.28 12.42
CA ALA A 706 14.23 27.22 12.54
C ALA A 706 12.85 27.75 12.12
N ARG A 707 12.02 26.87 11.56
CA ARG A 707 10.63 27.17 11.22
C ARG A 707 9.71 26.21 11.94
N ILE A 708 8.60 26.69 12.45
CA ILE A 708 7.58 25.85 13.07
C ILE A 708 6.57 25.49 12.00
N LEU A 709 6.44 24.21 11.70
CA LEU A 709 5.59 23.73 10.61
C LEU A 709 4.17 23.45 11.08
N TRP A 710 4.03 22.86 12.27
CA TRP A 710 2.74 22.36 12.76
C TRP A 710 2.74 22.08 14.26
N HIS A 711 1.58 22.13 14.91
CA HIS A 711 1.37 21.65 16.27
C HIS A 711 -0.08 21.20 16.52
N ASN A 712 -0.30 20.38 17.55
CA ASN A 712 -1.63 20.07 18.11
C ASN A 712 -1.76 20.44 19.59
N ILE A 713 -0.96 21.40 20.07
CA ILE A 713 -1.17 21.99 21.40
C ILE A 713 -2.62 22.53 21.46
N PRO A 714 -3.43 22.09 22.45
CA PRO A 714 -4.82 22.51 22.53
C PRO A 714 -4.94 23.96 22.98
N ASP A 715 -6.00 24.61 22.53
CA ASP A 715 -6.38 25.96 22.95
C ASP A 715 -7.08 25.98 24.32
N LYS A 716 -7.54 24.80 24.80
CA LYS A 716 -8.17 24.61 26.11
C LYS A 716 -7.64 23.37 26.83
N ILE A 717 -7.47 23.48 28.14
CA ILE A 717 -7.04 22.38 29.02
C ILE A 717 -7.64 22.58 30.42
N ARG A 718 -7.98 21.52 31.16
CA ARG A 718 -8.48 21.69 32.54
C ARG A 718 -7.34 21.93 33.52
N ALA A 719 -7.63 22.64 34.60
CA ALA A 719 -6.68 22.88 35.67
C ALA A 719 -6.08 21.56 36.20
N GLY A 720 -4.75 21.48 36.21
CA GLY A 720 -3.99 20.29 36.65
C GLY A 720 -3.97 19.11 35.67
N GLU A 721 -4.62 19.19 34.51
CA GLU A 721 -4.62 18.14 33.50
C GLU A 721 -3.23 17.96 32.84
N MET A 722 -2.93 16.70 32.51
CA MET A 722 -1.70 16.29 31.83
C MET A 722 -2.05 15.69 30.47
N LEU A 723 -1.41 16.13 29.40
CA LEU A 723 -1.61 15.59 28.07
C LEU A 723 -0.32 15.57 27.24
N THR A 724 -0.33 14.79 26.17
CA THR A 724 0.75 14.77 25.17
C THR A 724 0.36 15.61 23.96
N ALA A 725 1.23 16.53 23.54
CA ALA A 725 1.10 17.27 22.29
C ALA A 725 2.39 17.15 21.46
N ASN A 726 2.36 17.55 20.21
CA ASN A 726 3.47 17.52 19.28
C ASN A 726 3.69 18.90 18.66
N ILE A 727 4.95 19.24 18.42
CA ILE A 727 5.36 20.36 17.56
C ILE A 727 6.34 19.82 16.51
N ILE A 728 6.10 20.15 15.24
CA ILE A 728 7.03 19.83 14.14
C ILE A 728 7.82 21.07 13.79
N VAL A 729 9.14 20.94 13.83
CA VAL A 729 10.09 22.03 13.59
C VAL A 729 11.04 21.64 12.47
N GLN A 730 11.24 22.53 11.51
CA GLN A 730 12.22 22.37 10.43
C GLN A 730 13.48 23.17 10.74
N ASN A 731 14.65 22.55 10.53
CA ASN A 731 15.92 23.29 10.51
C ASN A 731 16.00 24.11 9.23
N SER A 732 16.08 25.44 9.34
CA SER A 732 16.24 26.34 8.20
C SER A 732 17.59 27.06 8.22
N GLY A 733 18.51 26.61 9.06
CA GLY A 733 19.88 27.14 9.14
C GLY A 733 20.94 26.12 8.76
N ASP A 734 22.16 26.62 8.55
CA ASP A 734 23.29 25.81 8.08
C ASP A 734 23.93 24.92 9.15
N PHE A 735 23.74 25.24 10.44
CA PHE A 735 24.19 24.33 11.51
C PHE A 735 23.15 23.26 11.77
N SER A 736 23.57 22.01 11.59
CA SER A 736 22.75 20.87 11.93
C SER A 736 22.57 20.70 13.45
N TRP A 737 21.48 20.03 13.83
CA TRP A 737 21.13 19.84 15.23
C TRP A 737 21.31 18.40 15.69
N THR A 738 21.79 18.25 16.93
CA THR A 738 21.82 16.99 17.67
C THR A 738 21.61 17.28 19.16
N ALA A 739 21.13 16.30 19.91
CA ALA A 739 21.04 16.40 21.36
C ALA A 739 22.43 16.47 22.00
N ALA A 740 23.42 15.75 21.46
CA ALA A 740 24.83 15.85 21.87
C ALA A 740 25.38 17.29 21.83
N ASN A 741 24.92 18.11 20.87
CA ASN A 741 25.29 19.52 20.74
C ASN A 741 24.35 20.49 21.50
N ASN A 742 23.46 19.96 22.34
CA ASN A 742 22.49 20.67 23.18
C ASN A 742 21.43 21.49 22.43
N TYR A 743 21.02 21.04 21.24
CA TYR A 743 19.83 21.58 20.58
C TYR A 743 18.56 21.00 21.18
N LYS A 744 17.58 21.87 21.44
CA LYS A 744 16.32 21.55 22.12
C LYS A 744 15.20 22.45 21.61
N LEU A 745 13.97 21.99 21.77
CA LEU A 745 12.80 22.87 21.81
C LEU A 745 12.54 23.26 23.27
N GLY A 746 12.19 24.51 23.53
CA GLY A 746 11.89 24.95 24.89
C GLY A 746 10.73 25.91 24.97
N GLN A 747 10.09 25.95 26.14
CA GLN A 747 9.18 27.03 26.48
C GLN A 747 10.02 28.22 26.96
N LYS A 748 9.79 29.38 26.38
CA LYS A 748 10.47 30.62 26.71
C LYS A 748 9.59 31.42 27.66
N ILE A 749 10.14 31.78 28.81
CA ILE A 749 9.49 32.69 29.76
C ILE A 749 9.99 34.11 29.44
N THR A 750 9.08 34.97 28.99
CA THR A 750 9.36 36.37 28.63
C THR A 750 8.93 37.35 29.70
N GLU A 751 7.90 37.02 30.48
CA GLU A 751 7.39 37.84 31.58
C GLU A 751 7.30 37.04 32.90
N PRO A 752 7.47 37.69 34.07
CA PRO A 752 7.40 37.01 35.37
C PRO A 752 6.04 36.35 35.69
N SER A 753 4.98 36.73 34.98
CA SER A 753 3.62 36.18 35.14
C SER A 753 3.37 34.93 34.30
N GLU A 754 4.24 34.62 33.35
CA GLU A 754 4.10 33.40 32.53
C GLU A 754 4.47 32.15 33.34
N VAL A 755 3.81 31.05 33.01
CA VAL A 755 3.95 29.77 33.70
C VAL A 755 4.37 28.69 32.71
N LEU A 756 5.13 27.72 33.19
CA LEU A 756 5.54 26.58 32.38
C LEU A 756 4.40 25.56 32.29
N PHE A 757 4.14 25.10 31.08
CA PHE A 757 3.21 24.03 30.77
C PHE A 757 3.93 22.67 30.71
N GLY A 758 5.12 22.49 31.31
CA GLY A 758 5.86 21.23 31.21
C GLY A 758 7.31 21.30 31.68
N SER A 759 8.16 20.40 31.14
CA SER A 759 9.58 20.23 31.53
C SER A 759 10.51 21.39 31.13
N ASN A 760 9.98 22.43 30.50
CA ASN A 760 10.69 23.61 29.94
C ASN A 760 11.63 23.30 28.75
N ARG A 761 12.14 22.06 28.63
CA ARG A 761 13.10 21.64 27.60
C ARG A 761 12.76 20.24 27.09
N TYR A 762 12.69 20.11 25.77
CA TYR A 762 12.44 18.88 25.05
C TYR A 762 13.64 18.59 24.14
N LEU A 763 14.23 17.41 24.32
CA LEU A 763 15.47 17.01 23.64
C LEU A 763 15.13 16.36 22.30
N ILE A 764 16.04 16.50 21.34
CA ILE A 764 16.07 15.66 20.14
C ILE A 764 16.42 14.23 20.57
N ASP A 765 15.84 13.22 19.94
CA ASP A 765 16.28 11.83 20.10
C ASP A 765 17.29 11.46 19.01
N ASP A 766 18.57 11.46 19.38
CA ASP A 766 19.69 11.13 18.48
C ASP A 766 19.66 9.68 17.94
N ASN A 767 18.79 8.80 18.48
CA ASN A 767 18.59 7.44 17.95
C ASN A 767 17.43 7.34 16.94
N SER A 768 16.68 8.42 16.76
CA SER A 768 15.56 8.52 15.84
C SER A 768 15.91 9.39 14.61
N ASP A 769 14.93 9.66 13.75
CA ASP A 769 15.04 10.63 12.65
C ASP A 769 16.28 10.44 11.77
N GLU A 770 16.65 9.21 11.41
CA GLU A 770 17.82 8.87 10.57
C GLU A 770 19.12 9.61 10.97
N ILE A 771 19.24 10.10 12.22
CA ILE A 771 20.44 10.79 12.72
C ILE A 771 21.60 9.81 12.70
N GLY A 772 21.37 8.52 13.01
CA GLY A 772 22.40 7.49 12.86
C GLY A 772 22.90 7.30 11.42
N VAL A 773 22.16 7.75 10.40
CA VAL A 773 22.52 7.64 8.97
C VAL A 773 23.22 8.90 8.46
N TYR A 774 22.65 10.07 8.74
CA TYR A 774 23.17 11.36 8.27
C TYR A 774 23.97 12.15 9.33
N ALA A 775 24.19 11.53 10.49
CA ALA A 775 24.81 12.07 11.70
C ALA A 775 24.06 13.23 12.39
N GLU A 776 23.10 13.90 11.75
CA GLU A 776 22.59 15.21 12.21
C GLU A 776 21.18 15.56 11.64
N ILE A 777 20.49 16.54 12.26
CA ILE A 777 19.34 17.22 11.65
C ILE A 777 19.83 18.39 10.79
N PHE A 778 20.13 18.13 9.52
CA PHE A 778 20.69 19.09 8.56
C PHE A 778 19.65 20.11 8.05
N ARG A 779 20.13 21.11 7.28
CA ARG A 779 19.28 22.17 6.71
C ARG A 779 18.13 21.62 5.87
N GLY A 780 16.96 22.19 6.07
CA GLY A 780 15.68 21.83 5.44
C GLY A 780 15.00 20.62 6.07
N ARG A 781 15.58 19.94 7.07
CA ARG A 781 15.01 18.73 7.66
C ARG A 781 14.01 19.01 8.80
N PRO A 782 12.83 18.37 8.83
CA PRO A 782 11.91 18.43 9.97
C PRO A 782 12.29 17.45 11.08
N VAL A 783 11.92 17.81 12.31
CA VAL A 783 11.98 16.99 13.54
C VAL A 783 10.67 17.17 14.32
N ILE A 784 10.19 16.10 14.93
CA ILE A 784 8.97 16.11 15.77
C ILE A 784 9.39 16.13 17.23
N PHE A 785 8.89 17.09 18.00
CA PHE A 785 9.01 17.11 19.44
C PHE A 785 7.71 16.64 20.06
N GLU A 786 7.77 15.60 20.90
CA GLU A 786 6.67 15.19 21.76
C GLU A 786 6.76 15.94 23.10
N LEU A 787 5.70 16.69 23.42
CA LEU A 787 5.58 17.53 24.58
C LEU A 787 4.64 16.89 25.60
N GLN A 788 5.15 16.67 26.81
CA GLN A 788 4.34 16.44 28.00
C GLN A 788 3.86 17.80 28.52
N ILE A 789 2.58 18.10 28.33
CA ILE A 789 1.92 19.33 28.74
C ILE A 789 1.24 19.14 30.10
N ALA A 790 1.45 20.10 31.00
CA ALA A 790 0.92 20.14 32.36
C ALA A 790 0.21 21.48 32.60
N ALA A 791 -1.12 21.47 32.75
CA ALA A 791 -1.86 22.68 33.03
C ALA A 791 -1.57 23.23 34.44
N PRO A 792 -1.46 24.56 34.60
CA PRO A 792 -1.54 25.21 35.90
C PRO A 792 -2.79 24.80 36.68
N GLN A 793 -2.69 24.84 38.02
CA GLN A 793 -3.82 24.56 38.91
C GLN A 793 -4.85 25.71 38.95
N GLN A 794 -4.45 26.91 38.55
CA GLN A 794 -5.32 28.08 38.55
C GLN A 794 -5.92 28.26 37.16
N SER A 795 -7.25 28.36 37.08
CA SER A 795 -7.94 28.67 35.83
C SER A 795 -7.65 30.09 35.36
N GLY A 796 -7.68 30.29 34.04
CA GLY A 796 -7.37 31.56 33.38
C GLY A 796 -6.72 31.34 32.01
N VAL A 797 -6.50 32.43 31.29
CA VAL A 797 -5.81 32.40 29.99
C VAL A 797 -4.32 32.65 30.20
N TYR A 798 -3.49 31.77 29.65
CA TYR A 798 -2.04 31.85 29.72
C TYR A 798 -1.43 31.81 28.33
N THR A 799 -0.47 32.68 28.06
CA THR A 799 0.29 32.65 26.81
C THR A 799 1.55 31.80 27.01
N ALA A 800 1.75 30.82 26.13
CA ALA A 800 2.96 29.99 26.08
C ALA A 800 3.77 30.29 24.81
N HIS A 801 5.08 30.49 24.97
CA HIS A 801 6.00 30.74 23.87
C HIS A 801 6.95 29.55 23.68
N TRP A 802 6.96 28.93 22.50
CA TRP A 802 7.81 27.79 22.15
C TRP A 802 8.81 28.20 21.07
N GLN A 803 10.09 27.91 21.28
CA GLN A 803 11.15 28.28 20.34
C GLN A 803 12.34 27.31 20.44
N MET A 804 13.05 27.12 19.32
CA MET A 804 14.30 26.37 19.33
C MET A 804 15.40 27.11 20.09
N LEU A 805 16.26 26.34 20.75
CA LEU A 805 17.46 26.87 21.39
C LEU A 805 18.62 25.91 21.29
N ARG A 806 19.82 26.48 21.35
CA ARG A 806 21.03 25.76 21.74
C ARG A 806 21.35 26.14 23.17
N GLU A 807 21.17 25.20 24.09
CA GLU A 807 21.22 25.47 25.53
C GLU A 807 22.54 26.14 25.93
N GLY A 808 22.45 27.22 26.70
CA GLY A 808 23.62 28.01 27.13
C GLY A 808 24.26 28.87 26.02
N VAL A 809 23.70 28.89 24.81
CA VAL A 809 24.19 29.71 23.69
C VAL A 809 23.17 30.76 23.28
N LEU A 810 22.03 30.37 22.69
CA LEU A 810 20.99 31.30 22.20
C LEU A 810 19.64 30.61 21.96
N TRP A 811 18.58 31.41 21.93
CA TRP A 811 17.29 31.08 21.30
C TRP A 811 17.31 31.54 19.84
N PHE A 812 16.72 30.78 18.93
CA PHE A 812 16.77 31.08 17.50
C PHE A 812 15.55 30.58 16.73
N GLY A 813 15.40 31.06 15.49
CA GLY A 813 14.29 30.71 14.61
C GLY A 813 12.93 31.26 15.02
N GLU A 814 11.88 30.76 14.38
CA GLU A 814 10.49 31.11 14.62
C GLU A 814 10.06 30.79 16.07
N GLN A 815 9.23 31.67 16.65
CA GLN A 815 8.64 31.49 17.97
C GLN A 815 7.13 31.27 17.82
N LEU A 816 6.64 30.11 18.24
CA LEU A 816 5.22 29.80 18.33
C LEU A 816 4.68 30.40 19.63
N SER A 817 3.62 31.20 19.53
CA SER A 817 2.96 31.82 20.68
C SER A 817 1.50 31.43 20.67
N ILE A 818 1.04 30.76 21.73
CA ILE A 818 -0.32 30.21 21.83
C ILE A 818 -0.94 30.70 23.14
N ASP A 819 -2.17 31.20 23.06
CA ASP A 819 -3.01 31.43 24.23
C ASP A 819 -3.76 30.14 24.55
N ILE A 820 -3.56 29.64 25.77
CA ILE A 820 -4.19 28.42 26.30
C ILE A 820 -5.14 28.84 27.42
N GLU A 821 -6.42 28.53 27.25
CA GLU A 821 -7.44 28.70 28.27
C GLU A 821 -7.42 27.51 29.24
N VAL A 822 -6.96 27.75 30.46
CA VAL A 822 -7.03 26.76 31.54
C VAL A 822 -8.41 26.85 32.19
N LEU A 823 -9.23 25.83 31.95
CA LEU A 823 -10.58 25.70 32.45
C LEU A 823 -10.59 25.31 33.94
N ALA A 824 -11.71 25.55 34.61
CA ALA A 824 -11.92 25.02 35.95
C ALA A 824 -11.87 23.48 35.92
N LYS A 825 -11.34 22.86 36.96
CA LYS A 825 -11.27 21.39 37.04
C LYS A 825 -12.65 20.73 36.97
N SER A 826 -13.68 21.44 37.41
CA SER A 826 -15.10 21.04 37.39
C SER A 826 -15.80 21.18 36.02
N ASP A 827 -15.17 21.78 35.02
CA ASP A 827 -15.68 21.88 33.65
C ASP A 827 -15.30 20.60 32.89
N LEU A 828 -16.17 19.59 32.96
CA LEU A 828 -15.91 18.23 32.46
C LEU A 828 -16.24 18.07 30.97
N ASN A 829 -16.99 19.00 30.38
CA ASN A 829 -17.34 18.98 28.97
C ASN A 829 -16.51 19.95 28.10
N TYR A 830 -15.59 20.70 28.72
CA TYR A 830 -14.69 21.66 28.08
C TYR A 830 -15.42 22.82 27.36
N ASP A 831 -16.65 23.14 27.79
CA ASP A 831 -17.46 24.20 27.17
C ASP A 831 -17.14 25.61 27.69
N GLY A 832 -16.30 25.71 28.73
CA GLY A 832 -15.92 26.97 29.37
C GLY A 832 -16.82 27.36 30.55
N VAL A 833 -17.83 26.57 30.89
CA VAL A 833 -18.85 26.90 31.88
C VAL A 833 -19.24 25.68 32.71
N VAL A 834 -18.94 25.71 34.01
CA VAL A 834 -19.43 24.65 34.93
C VAL A 834 -20.95 24.73 35.07
N ASN A 835 -21.66 23.72 34.58
CA ASN A 835 -23.11 23.70 34.50
C ASN A 835 -23.72 22.28 34.61
N GLY A 836 -25.00 22.14 34.25
CA GLY A 836 -25.73 20.86 34.32
C GLY A 836 -25.20 19.78 33.37
N GLY A 837 -24.47 20.16 32.31
CA GLY A 837 -23.76 19.25 31.40
C GLY A 837 -22.64 18.49 32.12
N ASP A 838 -21.82 19.20 32.89
CA ASP A 838 -20.73 18.59 33.69
C ASP A 838 -21.28 17.66 34.75
N PHE A 839 -22.36 18.09 35.42
CA PHE A 839 -23.04 17.27 36.42
C PHE A 839 -23.51 15.94 35.83
N LYS A 840 -23.97 15.94 34.57
CA LYS A 840 -24.40 14.72 33.88
C LYS A 840 -23.22 13.77 33.62
N ILE A 841 -22.07 14.29 33.21
CA ILE A 841 -20.87 13.49 32.92
C ILE A 841 -20.40 12.76 34.18
N ILE A 842 -20.22 13.48 35.29
CA ILE A 842 -19.77 12.84 36.54
C ILE A 842 -20.80 11.85 37.10
N ALA A 843 -22.10 12.11 36.90
CA ALA A 843 -23.16 11.17 37.27
C ALA A 843 -23.12 9.88 36.43
N ASP A 844 -22.91 9.98 35.12
CA ASP A 844 -22.81 8.82 34.23
C ASP A 844 -21.54 8.00 34.57
N SER A 845 -20.40 8.67 34.81
CA SER A 845 -19.15 8.01 35.22
C SER A 845 -19.30 7.29 36.57
N TRP A 846 -19.91 7.92 37.57
CA TRP A 846 -20.15 7.30 38.89
C TRP A 846 -21.05 6.07 38.84
N LEU A 847 -21.99 6.04 37.89
CA LEU A 847 -22.94 4.93 37.70
C LEU A 847 -22.37 3.80 36.83
N SER A 848 -21.38 4.08 35.98
CA SER A 848 -20.66 3.08 35.21
C SER A 848 -19.63 2.36 36.12
N ARG A 849 -19.69 1.03 36.21
CA ARG A 849 -18.62 0.27 36.89
C ARG A 849 -17.39 0.28 35.96
N GLN A 850 -16.52 1.27 36.10
CA GLN A 850 -15.31 1.38 35.27
C GLN A 850 -14.41 0.14 35.41
N CYS A 851 -13.97 -0.37 34.27
CA CYS A 851 -13.08 -1.53 34.10
C CYS A 851 -11.59 -1.21 34.34
N CYS A 852 -11.24 0.05 34.60
CA CYS A 852 -9.87 0.52 34.82
C CYS A 852 -9.79 1.38 36.09
N PRO A 853 -9.12 0.92 37.17
CA PRO A 853 -8.88 1.71 38.38
C PRO A 853 -8.02 2.97 38.17
N ASP A 854 -7.30 3.07 37.04
CA ASP A 854 -6.34 4.15 36.78
C ASP A 854 -6.96 5.39 36.07
N ASP A 855 -8.25 5.36 35.69
CA ASP A 855 -8.97 6.45 34.99
C ASP A 855 -10.06 7.11 35.86
N ILE A 856 -9.83 7.11 37.17
CA ILE A 856 -10.64 7.90 38.13
C ILE A 856 -10.23 9.38 38.10
N SER A 857 -8.99 9.71 37.72
CA SER A 857 -8.39 11.04 37.85
C SER A 857 -9.12 12.15 37.07
N ASN A 858 -9.75 11.80 35.94
CA ASN A 858 -10.49 12.74 35.10
C ASN A 858 -11.84 13.18 35.70
N PHE A 859 -12.38 12.40 36.64
CA PHE A 859 -13.70 12.63 37.25
C PHE A 859 -13.63 12.78 38.78
N ASP A 860 -12.53 12.35 39.40
CA ASP A 860 -12.10 12.64 40.76
C ASP A 860 -11.52 14.06 40.83
N ILE A 861 -12.42 15.04 40.76
CA ILE A 861 -12.02 16.44 40.76
C ILE A 861 -11.53 16.90 42.13
N ASN A 862 -11.82 16.16 43.21
CA ASN A 862 -11.36 16.46 44.56
C ASN A 862 -10.02 15.79 44.96
N GLU A 863 -9.49 14.90 44.12
CA GLU A 863 -8.22 14.17 44.30
C GLU A 863 -8.19 13.26 45.54
N ASP A 864 -9.31 12.62 45.88
CA ASP A 864 -9.40 11.66 47.00
C ASP A 864 -9.31 10.17 46.57
N ASP A 865 -8.94 9.95 45.31
CA ASP A 865 -8.88 8.69 44.59
C ASP A 865 -10.25 8.00 44.46
N LYS A 866 -11.37 8.74 44.55
CA LYS A 866 -12.72 8.18 44.43
C LYS A 866 -13.72 9.16 43.84
N ILE A 867 -14.36 8.77 42.74
CA ILE A 867 -15.56 9.44 42.23
C ILE A 867 -16.72 9.23 43.23
N ASN A 868 -17.06 10.26 44.00
CA ASN A 868 -18.04 10.19 45.06
C ASN A 868 -18.77 11.54 45.29
N LEU A 869 -19.64 11.59 46.31
CA LEU A 869 -20.46 12.78 46.61
C LEU A 869 -19.64 14.07 46.85
N LEU A 870 -18.38 13.92 47.26
CA LEU A 870 -17.47 15.03 47.50
C LEU A 870 -17.08 15.71 46.17
N ASP A 871 -16.94 14.98 45.08
CA ASP A 871 -16.72 15.56 43.74
C ASP A 871 -17.93 16.36 43.27
N PHE A 872 -19.14 15.81 43.42
CA PHE A 872 -20.37 16.55 43.13
C PHE A 872 -20.48 17.85 43.95
N SER A 873 -19.90 17.85 45.16
CA SER A 873 -19.91 19.03 46.03
C SER A 873 -18.94 20.11 45.55
N VAL A 874 -17.79 19.73 44.98
CA VAL A 874 -16.84 20.66 44.34
C VAL A 874 -17.47 21.25 43.07
N LEU A 875 -18.03 20.41 42.20
CA LEU A 875 -18.70 20.85 40.97
C LEU A 875 -19.87 21.81 41.26
N ALA A 876 -20.69 21.52 42.29
CA ALA A 876 -21.79 22.38 42.68
C ALA A 876 -21.33 23.73 43.27
N GLN A 877 -20.16 23.80 43.92
CA GLN A 877 -19.60 25.06 44.38
C GLN A 877 -19.15 25.92 43.20
N ASP A 878 -18.47 25.32 42.24
CA ASP A 878 -17.98 26.02 41.04
C ASP A 878 -19.13 26.47 40.15
N TRP A 879 -20.22 25.69 40.04
CA TRP A 879 -21.43 26.09 39.29
C TRP A 879 -22.17 27.29 39.91
N LEU A 880 -22.05 27.50 41.22
CA LEU A 880 -22.78 28.57 41.93
C LEU A 880 -21.99 29.89 42.04
N ASN A 881 -20.70 29.87 41.72
CA ASN A 881 -19.80 31.03 41.70
C ASN A 881 -19.71 31.62 40.30
#